data_AF-A0A2T4ICG3-F1
#
_entry.id   AF-A0A2T4ICG3-F1
#
_cell.length_a   1.000
_cell.length_b   1.000
_cell.length_c   1.000
_cell.angle_alpha   90.00
_cell.angle_beta   90.00
_cell.angle_gamma   90.00
#
_symmetry.space_group_name_H-M   'P 1'
#
loop_
_entity.id
_entity.type
_entity.pdbx_description
1 polymer ?
#
loop_
_entity_poly.entity_id
_entity_poly.type
_entity_poly.pdbx_seq_one_letter_code
_entity_poly.pdbx_strand_id
1 'polypeptide(L)'
;MLAVTAHAAAQPEVRAVTLSTAGVALIEARGTLGAGQPLRLRLRRADVDDFLKSFWLSDPAGGAPVLRLAGPQGFEDAFLQLPLAADEVTDPVRLLNARIGAELVVGRGADAQQGTNMGVSARPCGEGRSCMVLSLLEPGELGSIRQFPVDELFAFRFSDAADQRVVSAALAAWRARSGAEMVELELSARAGAARTVEVHYLQEAPLWKTAYRAIDTPAGLRVLGWMLVENTTGQDWNGVRLTLATGAVRALRAELHARRHVQRPLVRAEGEGGAGGGARARAQPAVRGEVMMAAPAPAPAMAADAMAAVAVEADDGASFSRFTLAEPVTLRAGEMISLPFIDELLDDARLLLYRGGRGVRHPMIALDLRNPLPLRLPAGVLTLYEDGRGHAGDARTPELPPRGREIVDFAQDRAVSVREEREASERVGEMRIVDGVLTVVESLRRVTRYRVEGAPDGERTLTIEHPRQDGWALESPAPVDTRLDAAHFRLALPAGGERALEVVETRPRERRVVLLDLDVDTLVQWSRVAPDSRSLALLEALVELRRELVEARAQAAGLERRESDLINEQKRLVEILVALPQADAATERRRARVEAIEEELGQARREREAQHKRIDTLEARVRERLRGTGG
;
A
#
# COMPACT_ATOMS: atom_id res chain seq x y z
N MET A 1 -38.53 -45.67 -32.98
CA MET A 1 -38.04 -44.28 -32.81
C MET A 1 -38.93 -43.59 -31.77
N LEU A 2 -38.50 -43.60 -30.50
CA LEU A 2 -39.07 -42.73 -29.48
C LEU A 2 -38.09 -41.56 -29.34
N ALA A 3 -38.48 -40.41 -29.87
CA ALA A 3 -37.73 -39.18 -29.75
C ALA A 3 -37.82 -38.71 -28.29
N VAL A 4 -36.73 -38.86 -27.54
CA VAL A 4 -36.55 -38.16 -26.27
C VAL A 4 -36.27 -36.70 -26.63
N THR A 5 -37.30 -35.86 -26.58
CA THR A 5 -37.15 -34.40 -26.59
C THR A 5 -36.48 -34.00 -25.28
N ALA A 6 -35.14 -33.90 -25.29
CA ALA A 6 -34.40 -33.21 -24.25
C ALA A 6 -34.76 -31.72 -24.33
N HIS A 7 -35.73 -31.28 -23.53
CA HIS A 7 -35.85 -29.86 -23.22
C HIS A 7 -34.59 -29.49 -22.45
N ALA A 8 -33.69 -28.72 -23.09
CA ALA A 8 -32.57 -28.10 -22.41
C ALA A 8 -33.15 -27.27 -21.25
N ALA A 9 -32.92 -27.71 -20.01
CA ALA A 9 -33.36 -26.98 -18.83
C ALA A 9 -32.70 -25.60 -18.85
N ALA A 10 -33.51 -24.55 -18.96
CA ALA A 10 -33.04 -23.18 -19.11
C ALA A 10 -32.32 -22.73 -17.83
N GLN A 11 -31.07 -22.28 -17.99
CA GLN A 11 -30.30 -21.64 -16.93
C GLN A 11 -31.03 -20.35 -16.49
N PRO A 12 -30.97 -19.97 -15.18
CA PRO A 12 -31.52 -18.70 -14.72
C PRO A 12 -30.99 -17.53 -15.55
N GLU A 13 -31.87 -16.64 -15.99
CA GLU A 13 -31.50 -15.46 -16.76
C GLU A 13 -30.99 -14.36 -15.83
N VAL A 14 -29.77 -13.89 -16.04
CA VAL A 14 -29.18 -12.80 -15.27
C VAL A 14 -29.98 -11.51 -15.52
N ARG A 15 -30.42 -10.85 -14.45
CA ARG A 15 -31.22 -9.61 -14.49
C ARG A 15 -30.45 -8.40 -13.98
N ALA A 16 -29.60 -8.61 -12.98
CA ALA A 16 -28.75 -7.55 -12.45
C ALA A 16 -27.39 -8.10 -12.04
N VAL A 17 -26.38 -7.24 -12.19
CA VAL A 17 -25.01 -7.52 -11.81
C VAL A 17 -24.50 -6.33 -11.01
N THR A 18 -23.99 -6.57 -9.80
CA THR A 18 -23.26 -5.57 -9.03
C THR A 18 -21.79 -5.96 -8.94
N LEU A 19 -20.90 -5.21 -9.59
CA LEU A 19 -19.46 -5.42 -9.55
C LEU A 19 -18.83 -4.58 -8.44
N SER A 20 -18.07 -5.22 -7.56
CA SER A 20 -17.45 -4.55 -6.41
C SER A 20 -15.94 -4.38 -6.58
N THR A 21 -15.38 -3.29 -6.05
CA THR A 21 -13.93 -3.13 -5.85
C THR A 21 -13.32 -4.16 -4.90
N ALA A 22 -14.13 -4.98 -4.23
CA ALA A 22 -13.69 -6.13 -3.45
C ALA A 22 -13.40 -7.40 -4.29
N GLY A 23 -13.51 -7.32 -5.63
CA GLY A 23 -13.21 -8.44 -6.54
C GLY A 23 -14.32 -9.49 -6.62
N VAL A 24 -15.56 -9.09 -6.35
CA VAL A 24 -16.73 -9.97 -6.40
C VAL A 24 -17.85 -9.35 -7.22
N ALA A 25 -18.62 -10.19 -7.90
CA ALA A 25 -19.87 -9.82 -8.55
C ALA A 25 -21.04 -10.44 -7.78
N LEU A 26 -22.00 -9.61 -7.36
CA LEU A 26 -23.32 -10.09 -6.96
C LEU A 26 -24.17 -10.26 -8.21
N ILE A 27 -24.61 -11.50 -8.44
CA ILE A 27 -25.49 -11.87 -9.53
C ILE A 27 -26.90 -12.03 -8.99
N GLU A 28 -27.84 -11.35 -9.63
CA GLU A 28 -29.27 -11.53 -9.43
C GLU A 28 -29.84 -12.14 -10.72
N ALA A 29 -30.33 -13.37 -10.64
CA ALA A 29 -30.83 -14.13 -11.78
C ALA A 29 -32.24 -14.65 -11.51
N ARG A 30 -33.05 -14.79 -12.57
CA ARG A 30 -34.44 -15.22 -12.50
C ARG A 30 -34.59 -16.59 -13.16
N GLY A 31 -35.18 -17.53 -12.45
CA GLY A 31 -35.39 -18.91 -12.91
C GLY A 31 -36.82 -19.40 -12.66
N THR A 32 -37.13 -20.60 -13.16
CA THR A 32 -38.40 -21.30 -12.90
C THR A 32 -38.14 -22.55 -12.07
N LEU A 33 -38.89 -22.73 -10.99
CA LEU A 33 -38.78 -23.86 -10.07
C LEU A 33 -40.16 -24.52 -9.88
N GLY A 34 -40.23 -25.86 -9.87
CA GLY A 34 -41.48 -26.61 -9.60
C GLY A 34 -41.86 -27.62 -10.69
N ALA A 35 -43.04 -28.22 -10.57
CA ALA A 35 -43.57 -29.26 -11.48
C ALA A 35 -42.70 -30.53 -11.62
N GLY A 36 -41.91 -30.87 -10.59
CA GLY A 36 -41.02 -32.03 -10.61
C GLY A 36 -39.73 -31.83 -11.42
N GLN A 37 -39.47 -30.61 -11.92
CA GLN A 37 -38.23 -30.27 -12.60
C GLN A 37 -37.32 -29.43 -11.68
N PRO A 38 -36.03 -29.83 -11.53
CA PRO A 38 -35.06 -29.01 -10.81
C PRO A 38 -34.65 -27.80 -11.64
N LEU A 39 -34.39 -26.68 -10.97
CA LEU A 39 -33.71 -25.54 -11.57
C LEU A 39 -32.22 -25.85 -11.65
N ARG A 40 -31.62 -25.72 -12.85
CA ARG A 40 -30.21 -26.05 -13.09
C ARG A 40 -29.39 -24.79 -13.33
N LEU A 41 -28.24 -24.71 -12.66
CA LEU A 41 -27.28 -23.62 -12.80
C LEU A 41 -25.90 -24.19 -13.14
N ARG A 42 -25.16 -23.52 -14.03
CA ARG A 42 -23.77 -23.87 -14.34
C ARG A 42 -22.85 -22.75 -13.88
N LEU A 43 -21.89 -23.08 -13.03
CA LEU A 43 -20.90 -22.13 -12.50
C LEU A 43 -19.50 -22.57 -12.86
N ARG A 44 -18.55 -21.64 -12.94
CA ARG A 44 -17.13 -22.02 -13.02
C ARG A 44 -16.75 -22.68 -11.69
N ARG A 45 -15.87 -23.68 -11.73
CA ARG A 45 -15.40 -24.39 -10.54
C ARG A 45 -14.77 -23.45 -9.51
N ALA A 46 -14.08 -22.39 -9.98
CA ALA A 46 -13.50 -21.36 -9.12
C ALA A 46 -14.55 -20.55 -8.31
N ASP A 47 -15.78 -20.43 -8.83
CA ASP A 47 -16.84 -19.63 -8.19
C ASP A 47 -17.70 -20.44 -7.21
N VAL A 48 -17.54 -21.77 -7.16
CA VAL A 48 -18.42 -22.65 -6.36
C VAL A 48 -18.34 -22.30 -4.87
N ASP A 49 -17.16 -21.96 -4.38
CA ASP A 49 -16.94 -21.59 -2.98
C ASP A 49 -17.66 -20.28 -2.62
N ASP A 50 -17.56 -19.26 -3.49
CA ASP A 50 -18.25 -17.99 -3.29
C ASP A 50 -19.77 -18.13 -3.42
N PHE A 51 -20.23 -19.00 -4.33
CA PHE A 51 -21.63 -19.39 -4.43
C PHE A 51 -22.13 -20.05 -3.14
N LEU A 52 -21.46 -21.11 -2.67
CA LEU A 52 -21.86 -21.84 -1.45
C LEU A 52 -21.89 -20.95 -0.21
N LYS A 53 -20.99 -19.97 -0.14
CA LYS A 53 -20.89 -18.99 0.96
C LYS A 53 -22.04 -17.97 0.97
N SER A 54 -22.62 -17.65 -0.19
CA SER A 54 -23.45 -16.44 -0.35
C SER A 54 -24.83 -16.67 -0.97
N PHE A 55 -25.07 -17.87 -1.51
CA PHE A 55 -26.31 -18.20 -2.19
C PHE A 55 -27.53 -17.93 -1.32
N TRP A 56 -28.49 -17.21 -1.88
CA TRP A 56 -29.83 -17.08 -1.32
C TRP A 56 -30.90 -17.12 -2.42
N LEU A 57 -32.06 -17.64 -2.06
CA LEU A 57 -33.20 -17.83 -2.95
C LEU A 57 -34.39 -17.02 -2.42
N SER A 58 -34.99 -16.20 -3.29
CA SER A 58 -36.30 -15.61 -3.06
C SER A 58 -37.36 -16.47 -3.76
N ASP A 59 -38.11 -17.23 -2.97
CA ASP A 59 -39.21 -18.08 -3.45
C ASP A 59 -40.56 -17.56 -2.90
N PRO A 60 -41.48 -17.09 -3.77
CA PRO A 60 -42.76 -16.55 -3.34
C PRO A 60 -43.66 -17.58 -2.63
N ALA A 61 -43.44 -18.88 -2.84
CA ALA A 61 -44.22 -19.93 -2.19
C ALA A 61 -43.76 -20.25 -0.76
N GLY A 62 -42.60 -19.73 -0.32
CA GLY A 62 -42.04 -20.00 1.00
C GLY A 62 -41.65 -21.47 1.18
N GLY A 63 -40.39 -21.81 0.91
CA GLY A 63 -39.85 -23.16 1.13
C GLY A 63 -38.32 -23.20 1.11
N ALA A 64 -37.74 -24.22 1.73
CA ALA A 64 -36.31 -24.47 1.69
C ALA A 64 -35.98 -25.39 0.49
N PRO A 65 -35.32 -24.89 -0.57
CA PRO A 65 -34.88 -25.74 -1.67
C PRO A 65 -33.75 -26.68 -1.21
N VAL A 66 -33.64 -27.83 -1.86
CA VAL A 66 -32.48 -28.72 -1.75
C VAL A 66 -31.52 -28.40 -2.88
N LEU A 67 -30.33 -27.92 -2.52
CA LEU A 67 -29.21 -27.71 -3.42
C LEU A 67 -28.37 -29.00 -3.53
N ARG A 68 -28.15 -29.48 -4.75
CA ARG A 68 -27.28 -30.61 -5.06
C ARG A 68 -26.20 -30.16 -6.05
N LEU A 69 -24.98 -30.63 -5.83
CA LEU A 69 -23.84 -30.38 -6.72
C LEU A 69 -22.87 -31.55 -6.65
N ALA A 70 -22.05 -31.71 -7.69
CA ALA A 70 -21.01 -32.73 -7.70
C ALA A 70 -19.88 -32.41 -6.71
N GLY A 71 -19.33 -33.44 -6.08
CA GLY A 71 -18.19 -33.31 -5.17
C GLY A 71 -16.90 -32.87 -5.89
N PRO A 72 -15.88 -32.40 -5.14
CA PRO A 72 -14.63 -31.89 -5.70
C PRO A 72 -13.82 -32.94 -6.47
N GLN A 73 -13.90 -34.21 -6.04
CA GLN A 73 -13.10 -35.34 -6.56
C GLN A 73 -13.96 -36.33 -7.37
N GLY A 74 -14.91 -35.82 -8.18
CA GLY A 74 -15.82 -36.68 -8.92
C GLY A 74 -15.13 -37.67 -9.88
N PHE A 75 -13.94 -37.35 -10.38
CA PHE A 75 -13.16 -38.25 -11.22
C PHE A 75 -12.57 -39.40 -10.40
N GLU A 76 -11.86 -39.09 -9.31
CA GLU A 76 -11.24 -40.08 -8.42
C GLU A 76 -12.31 -40.95 -7.76
N ASP A 77 -13.40 -40.35 -7.29
CA ASP A 77 -14.52 -41.07 -6.66
C ASP A 77 -15.18 -42.05 -7.64
N ALA A 78 -15.27 -41.70 -8.93
CA ALA A 78 -15.77 -42.61 -9.95
C ALA A 78 -14.87 -43.84 -10.10
N PHE A 79 -13.54 -43.66 -10.12
CA PHE A 79 -12.60 -44.77 -10.23
C PHE A 79 -12.47 -45.60 -8.95
N LEU A 80 -12.74 -45.06 -7.76
CA LEU A 80 -12.83 -45.86 -6.52
C LEU A 80 -13.97 -46.91 -6.56
N GLN A 81 -14.99 -46.70 -7.39
CA GLN A 81 -16.12 -47.61 -7.57
C GLN A 81 -15.91 -48.58 -8.74
N LEU A 82 -14.83 -48.42 -9.51
CA LEU A 82 -14.56 -49.22 -10.70
C LEU A 82 -13.40 -50.19 -10.44
N PRO A 83 -13.52 -51.45 -10.87
CA PRO A 83 -12.41 -52.41 -10.89
C PRO A 83 -11.46 -52.16 -12.08
N LEU A 84 -11.07 -50.89 -12.28
CA LEU A 84 -10.13 -50.40 -13.29
C LEU A 84 -9.48 -49.11 -12.76
N ALA A 85 -8.20 -48.91 -13.04
CA ALA A 85 -7.51 -47.64 -12.84
C ALA A 85 -7.70 -46.70 -14.05
N ALA A 86 -7.44 -45.41 -13.83
CA ALA A 86 -7.69 -44.38 -14.82
C ALA A 86 -6.85 -44.52 -16.10
N ASP A 87 -5.59 -44.92 -15.97
CA ASP A 87 -4.65 -45.13 -17.07
C ASP A 87 -4.87 -46.44 -17.82
N GLU A 88 -5.48 -47.44 -17.18
CA GLU A 88 -5.78 -48.74 -17.79
C GLU A 88 -6.82 -48.62 -18.91
N VAL A 89 -7.78 -47.71 -18.78
CA VAL A 89 -8.83 -47.51 -19.79
C VAL A 89 -8.34 -46.81 -21.05
N THR A 90 -7.25 -46.04 -20.95
CA THR A 90 -6.69 -45.27 -22.07
C THR A 90 -5.65 -46.05 -22.89
N ASP A 91 -5.29 -47.26 -22.47
CA ASP A 91 -4.32 -48.13 -23.13
C ASP A 91 -4.94 -49.53 -23.33
N PRO A 92 -5.21 -49.97 -24.56
CA PRO A 92 -5.83 -51.27 -24.84
C PRO A 92 -5.08 -52.46 -24.22
N VAL A 93 -3.75 -52.41 -24.13
CA VAL A 93 -2.94 -53.49 -23.54
C VAL A 93 -3.14 -53.53 -22.04
N ARG A 94 -3.14 -52.37 -21.37
CA ARG A 94 -3.41 -52.29 -19.93
C ARG A 94 -4.85 -52.67 -19.61
N LEU A 95 -5.82 -52.23 -20.42
CA LEU A 95 -7.22 -52.60 -20.28
C LEU A 95 -7.41 -54.13 -20.33
N LEU A 96 -6.79 -54.78 -21.32
CA LEU A 96 -6.82 -56.24 -21.42
C LEU A 96 -6.12 -56.89 -20.22
N ASN A 97 -5.00 -56.37 -19.73
CA ASN A 97 -4.33 -56.93 -18.56
C ASN A 97 -5.08 -56.69 -17.23
N ALA A 98 -5.79 -55.59 -17.10
CA ALA A 98 -6.63 -55.30 -15.93
C ALA A 98 -7.90 -56.17 -15.91
N ARG A 99 -8.30 -56.72 -17.07
CA ARG A 99 -9.50 -57.56 -17.26
C ARG A 99 -9.15 -59.01 -17.61
N ILE A 100 -8.06 -59.55 -17.05
CA ILE A 100 -7.79 -61.00 -17.13
C ILE A 100 -8.98 -61.76 -16.54
N GLY A 101 -9.47 -62.76 -17.27
CA GLY A 101 -10.68 -63.51 -16.97
C GLY A 101 -11.95 -63.00 -17.64
N ALA A 102 -11.92 -61.85 -18.32
CA ALA A 102 -13.08 -61.34 -19.06
C ALA A 102 -13.31 -62.09 -20.38
N GLU A 103 -14.57 -62.28 -20.76
CA GLU A 103 -14.96 -62.88 -22.03
C GLU A 103 -14.83 -61.87 -23.18
N LEU A 104 -14.07 -62.24 -24.22
CA LEU A 104 -13.78 -61.38 -25.37
C LEU A 104 -14.26 -62.02 -26.67
N VAL A 105 -14.66 -61.19 -27.63
CA VAL A 105 -14.63 -61.54 -29.05
C VAL A 105 -13.52 -60.74 -29.71
N VAL A 106 -12.52 -61.44 -30.23
CA VAL A 106 -11.38 -60.89 -30.95
C VAL A 106 -11.61 -61.06 -32.45
N GLY A 107 -11.50 -59.98 -33.21
CA GLY A 107 -11.62 -59.96 -34.66
C GLY A 107 -10.29 -59.65 -35.34
N ARG A 108 -9.99 -60.37 -36.43
CA ARG A 108 -8.87 -60.08 -37.33
C ARG A 108 -9.31 -60.33 -38.78
N GLY A 109 -9.67 -59.27 -39.51
CA GLY A 109 -10.24 -59.40 -40.85
C GLY A 109 -11.68 -59.94 -40.81
N ALA A 110 -11.99 -61.00 -41.56
CA ALA A 110 -13.32 -61.63 -41.58
C ALA A 110 -13.54 -62.65 -40.46
N ASP A 111 -12.49 -63.03 -39.73
CA ASP A 111 -12.54 -64.05 -38.69
C ASP A 111 -12.75 -63.41 -37.31
N ALA A 112 -13.74 -63.92 -36.57
CA ALA A 112 -14.01 -63.55 -35.18
C ALA A 112 -13.90 -64.79 -34.29
N GLN A 113 -13.22 -64.66 -33.15
CA GLN A 113 -12.98 -65.74 -32.20
C GLN A 113 -13.39 -65.30 -30.80
N GLN A 114 -14.05 -66.18 -30.06
CA GLN A 114 -14.51 -65.93 -28.70
C GLN A 114 -13.72 -66.76 -27.68
N GLY A 115 -13.43 -66.17 -26.52
CA GLY A 115 -12.83 -66.89 -25.40
C GLY A 115 -12.51 -66.00 -24.21
N THR A 116 -11.88 -66.59 -23.20
CA THR A 116 -11.53 -65.92 -21.95
C THR A 116 -10.16 -65.26 -22.05
N ASN A 117 -10.06 -63.98 -21.69
CA ASN A 117 -8.84 -63.20 -21.71
C ASN A 117 -7.79 -63.71 -20.70
N MET A 118 -6.61 -64.11 -21.16
CA MET A 118 -5.48 -64.50 -20.30
C MET A 118 -4.42 -63.39 -20.15
N GLY A 119 -4.67 -62.22 -20.73
CA GLY A 119 -3.75 -61.08 -20.70
C GLY A 119 -2.87 -60.97 -21.93
N VAL A 120 -2.18 -59.84 -22.01
CA VAL A 120 -1.26 -59.46 -23.08
C VAL A 120 0.16 -59.51 -22.53
N SER A 121 1.02 -60.26 -23.22
CA SER A 121 2.43 -60.39 -22.86
C SER A 121 3.34 -59.93 -23.99
N ALA A 122 4.48 -59.34 -23.62
CA ALA A 122 5.55 -59.00 -24.53
C ALA A 122 6.26 -60.29 -24.97
N ARG A 123 6.30 -60.55 -26.27
CA ARG A 123 7.00 -61.70 -26.87
C ARG A 123 8.02 -61.23 -27.88
N PRO A 124 9.16 -61.93 -28.03
CA PRO A 124 10.10 -61.63 -29.10
C PRO A 124 9.44 -61.91 -30.45
N CYS A 125 9.44 -60.90 -31.32
CA CYS A 125 9.18 -61.05 -32.74
C CYS A 125 10.46 -60.70 -33.50
N GLY A 126 10.61 -61.18 -34.73
CA GLY A 126 11.87 -61.09 -35.49
C GLY A 126 12.53 -59.70 -35.49
N GLU A 127 13.85 -59.67 -35.71
CA GLU A 127 14.69 -58.45 -35.71
C GLU A 127 14.81 -57.72 -34.36
N GLY A 128 14.89 -58.47 -33.25
CA GLY A 128 15.15 -57.89 -31.92
C GLY A 128 14.01 -57.00 -31.37
N ARG A 129 12.82 -57.08 -31.97
CA ARG A 129 11.63 -56.33 -31.56
C ARG A 129 10.78 -57.14 -30.58
N SER A 130 10.04 -56.45 -29.71
CA SER A 130 9.04 -57.08 -28.85
C SER A 130 7.65 -56.74 -29.37
N CYS A 131 6.86 -57.78 -29.62
CA CYS A 131 5.47 -57.65 -30.04
C CYS A 131 4.55 -58.00 -28.87
N MET A 132 3.47 -57.24 -28.74
CA MET A 132 2.42 -57.51 -27.75
C MET A 132 1.50 -58.60 -28.29
N VAL A 133 1.29 -59.65 -27.50
CA VAL A 133 0.48 -60.80 -27.89
C VAL A 133 -0.60 -61.05 -26.84
N LEU A 134 -1.87 -60.98 -27.24
CA LEU A 134 -3.01 -61.38 -26.42
C LEU A 134 -3.11 -62.92 -26.43
N SER A 135 -3.27 -63.53 -25.26
CA SER A 135 -3.61 -64.95 -25.12
C SER A 135 -5.09 -65.10 -24.74
N LEU A 136 -5.81 -65.95 -25.47
CA LEU A 136 -7.24 -66.21 -25.31
C LEU A 136 -7.47 -67.71 -25.09
N LEU A 137 -8.19 -68.07 -24.02
CA LEU A 137 -8.61 -69.44 -23.76
C LEU A 137 -9.94 -69.72 -24.47
N GLU A 138 -9.94 -70.68 -25.40
CA GLU A 138 -11.16 -71.03 -26.14
C GLU A 138 -12.11 -71.89 -25.28
N PRO A 139 -13.44 -71.73 -25.45
CA PRO A 139 -14.42 -72.54 -24.74
C PRO A 139 -14.39 -74.01 -25.21
N GLY A 140 -14.18 -74.97 -24.28
CA GLY A 140 -14.22 -76.42 -24.54
C GLY A 140 -13.56 -77.26 -23.42
N GLU A 141 -13.82 -78.58 -23.35
CA GLU A 141 -13.38 -79.47 -22.26
C GLU A 141 -11.85 -79.57 -22.05
N LEU A 142 -11.05 -79.22 -23.06
CA LEU A 142 -9.57 -79.21 -23.03
C LEU A 142 -8.95 -77.82 -23.25
N GLY A 143 -9.77 -76.76 -23.37
CA GLY A 143 -9.40 -75.34 -23.49
C GLY A 143 -8.09 -75.04 -24.25
N SER A 144 -8.13 -74.93 -25.59
CA SER A 144 -6.98 -74.49 -26.38
C SER A 144 -6.68 -73.00 -26.12
N ILE A 145 -5.40 -72.66 -25.94
CA ILE A 145 -4.95 -71.26 -25.85
C ILE A 145 -4.56 -70.78 -27.24
N ARG A 146 -5.26 -69.74 -27.72
CA ARG A 146 -4.95 -69.07 -28.99
C ARG A 146 -4.28 -67.73 -28.73
N GLN A 147 -3.28 -67.41 -29.53
CA GLN A 147 -2.51 -66.18 -29.42
C GLN A 147 -2.77 -65.26 -30.62
N PHE A 148 -2.96 -63.97 -30.33
CA PHE A 148 -3.21 -62.94 -31.33
C PHE A 148 -2.20 -61.80 -31.19
N PRO A 149 -1.49 -61.40 -32.25
CA PRO A 149 -0.69 -60.18 -32.22
C PRO A 149 -1.61 -58.96 -32.08
N VAL A 150 -1.25 -58.04 -31.18
CA VAL A 150 -1.94 -56.75 -31.01
C VAL A 150 -1.32 -55.74 -31.98
N ASP A 151 -1.87 -55.67 -33.19
CA ASP A 151 -1.45 -54.79 -34.29
C ASP A 151 -2.64 -53.98 -34.85
N GLU A 152 -2.47 -53.29 -35.99
CA GLU A 152 -3.51 -52.43 -36.58
C GLU A 152 -4.78 -53.19 -37.01
N LEU A 153 -4.69 -54.51 -37.23
CA LEU A 153 -5.81 -55.36 -37.61
C LEU A 153 -6.53 -55.97 -36.40
N PHE A 154 -6.01 -55.73 -35.18
CA PHE A 154 -6.55 -56.26 -33.95
C PHE A 154 -7.76 -55.43 -33.50
N ALA A 155 -8.94 -56.06 -33.51
CA ALA A 155 -10.14 -55.53 -32.89
C ALA A 155 -10.60 -56.47 -31.79
N PHE A 156 -11.15 -55.92 -30.71
CA PHE A 156 -11.78 -56.73 -29.67
C PHE A 156 -13.04 -56.04 -29.14
N ARG A 157 -13.94 -56.85 -28.59
CA ARG A 157 -15.06 -56.38 -27.77
C ARG A 157 -15.22 -57.29 -26.57
N PHE A 158 -15.60 -56.71 -25.44
CA PHE A 158 -16.07 -57.49 -24.31
C PHE A 158 -17.43 -58.11 -24.64
N SER A 159 -17.60 -59.40 -24.36
CA SER A 159 -18.86 -60.11 -24.56
C SER A 159 -19.84 -59.87 -23.41
N ASP A 160 -19.35 -59.70 -22.18
CA ASP A 160 -20.16 -59.46 -21.00
C ASP A 160 -20.62 -57.98 -20.89
N ALA A 161 -21.90 -57.79 -20.63
CA ALA A 161 -22.50 -56.48 -20.37
C ALA A 161 -21.97 -55.81 -19.08
N ALA A 162 -21.44 -56.56 -18.11
CA ALA A 162 -20.77 -56.01 -16.94
C ALA A 162 -19.45 -55.33 -17.30
N ASP A 163 -18.57 -56.00 -18.06
CA ASP A 163 -17.32 -55.42 -18.57
C ASP A 163 -17.57 -54.18 -19.42
N GLN A 164 -18.53 -54.26 -20.36
CA GLN A 164 -18.92 -53.12 -21.20
C GLN A 164 -19.37 -51.92 -20.36
N ARG A 165 -20.15 -52.16 -19.29
CA ARG A 165 -20.58 -51.10 -18.37
C ARG A 165 -19.40 -50.46 -17.63
N VAL A 166 -18.44 -51.25 -17.15
CA VAL A 166 -17.23 -50.73 -16.48
C VAL A 166 -16.44 -49.82 -17.41
N VAL A 167 -16.16 -50.25 -18.64
CA VAL A 167 -15.42 -49.43 -19.63
C VAL A 167 -16.21 -48.17 -19.98
N SER A 168 -17.51 -48.27 -20.20
CA SER A 168 -18.35 -47.10 -20.51
C SER A 168 -18.40 -46.08 -19.35
N ALA A 169 -18.46 -46.56 -18.10
CA ALA A 169 -18.47 -45.71 -16.91
C ALA A 169 -17.12 -45.01 -16.72
N ALA A 170 -16.00 -45.69 -16.96
CA ALA A 170 -14.68 -45.09 -16.90
C ALA A 170 -14.47 -44.02 -17.98
N LEU A 171 -14.91 -44.29 -19.21
CA LEU A 171 -14.88 -43.29 -20.29
C LEU A 171 -15.80 -42.09 -20.01
N ALA A 172 -16.96 -42.33 -19.39
CA ALA A 172 -17.83 -41.26 -18.92
C ALA A 172 -17.16 -40.40 -17.83
N ALA A 173 -16.41 -40.99 -16.90
CA ALA A 173 -15.62 -40.26 -15.91
C ALA A 173 -14.53 -39.40 -16.57
N TRP A 174 -13.82 -39.92 -17.57
CA TRP A 174 -12.88 -39.15 -18.39
C TRP A 174 -13.56 -37.99 -19.13
N ARG A 175 -14.74 -38.24 -19.70
CA ARG A 175 -15.52 -37.18 -20.36
C ARG A 175 -15.96 -36.11 -19.36
N ALA A 176 -16.39 -36.48 -18.16
CA ALA A 176 -16.75 -35.53 -17.11
C ALA A 176 -15.54 -34.70 -16.64
N ARG A 177 -14.35 -35.31 -16.52
CA ARG A 177 -13.09 -34.61 -16.22
C ARG A 177 -12.76 -33.55 -17.27
N SER A 178 -12.98 -33.84 -18.56
CA SER A 178 -12.74 -32.87 -19.63
C SER A 178 -13.62 -31.61 -19.57
N GLY A 179 -14.76 -31.68 -18.87
CA GLY A 179 -15.65 -30.53 -18.60
C GLY A 179 -15.54 -29.98 -17.17
N ALA A 180 -14.50 -30.34 -16.41
CA ALA A 180 -14.42 -30.07 -14.97
C ALA A 180 -14.33 -28.58 -14.58
N GLU A 181 -14.09 -27.69 -15.55
CA GLU A 181 -14.08 -26.24 -15.33
C GLU A 181 -15.46 -25.69 -14.96
N MET A 182 -16.54 -26.36 -15.37
CA MET A 182 -17.90 -25.97 -15.01
C MET A 182 -18.51 -27.01 -14.07
N VAL A 183 -19.18 -26.54 -13.01
CA VAL A 183 -19.92 -27.37 -12.07
C VAL A 183 -21.41 -27.09 -12.28
N GLU A 184 -22.17 -28.16 -12.47
CA GLU A 184 -23.63 -28.10 -12.53
C GLU A 184 -24.21 -28.24 -11.12
N LEU A 185 -25.17 -27.36 -10.80
CA LEU A 185 -25.91 -27.32 -9.55
C LEU A 185 -27.40 -27.51 -9.85
N GLU A 186 -28.04 -28.35 -9.05
CA GLU A 186 -29.48 -28.61 -9.14
C GLU A 186 -30.18 -28.12 -7.87
N LEU A 187 -31.13 -27.21 -8.06
CA LEU A 187 -32.04 -26.74 -7.03
C LEU A 187 -33.38 -27.44 -7.21
N SER A 188 -33.80 -28.20 -6.20
CA SER A 188 -35.08 -28.92 -6.20
C SER A 188 -35.94 -28.46 -5.03
N ALA A 189 -37.25 -28.45 -5.23
CA ALA A 189 -38.22 -28.14 -4.18
C ALA A 189 -39.26 -29.26 -4.09
N ARG A 190 -40.02 -29.30 -2.98
CA ARG A 190 -41.17 -30.20 -2.85
C ARG A 190 -42.14 -29.99 -4.02
N ALA A 191 -42.86 -31.06 -4.38
CA ALA A 191 -43.84 -31.02 -5.46
C ALA A 191 -44.82 -29.85 -5.27
N GLY A 192 -44.99 -29.07 -6.33
CA GLY A 192 -45.81 -27.86 -6.35
C GLY A 192 -45.85 -27.27 -7.75
N ALA A 193 -46.71 -26.27 -7.96
CA ALA A 193 -46.82 -25.58 -9.25
C ALA A 193 -45.49 -24.93 -9.64
N ALA A 194 -45.23 -24.89 -10.96
CA ALA A 194 -44.13 -24.13 -11.51
C ALA A 194 -44.30 -22.65 -11.18
N ARG A 195 -43.22 -22.02 -10.69
CA ARG A 195 -43.21 -20.62 -10.26
C ARG A 195 -41.87 -19.97 -10.57
N THR A 196 -41.90 -18.65 -10.74
CA THR A 196 -40.68 -17.85 -10.82
C THR A 196 -40.02 -17.77 -9.46
N VAL A 197 -38.70 -17.91 -9.44
CA VAL A 197 -37.84 -17.65 -8.28
C VAL A 197 -36.69 -16.72 -8.66
N GLU A 198 -36.17 -15.97 -7.69
CA GLU A 198 -34.97 -15.16 -7.86
C GLU A 198 -33.81 -15.78 -7.09
N VAL A 199 -32.69 -15.94 -7.77
CA VAL A 199 -31.48 -16.55 -7.27
C VAL A 199 -30.41 -15.48 -7.19
N HIS A 200 -29.76 -15.41 -6.05
CA HIS A 200 -28.74 -14.42 -5.80
C HIS A 200 -27.49 -15.09 -5.24
N TYR A 201 -26.33 -14.74 -5.76
CA TYR A 201 -25.06 -15.32 -5.31
C TYR A 201 -23.89 -14.42 -5.69
N LEU A 202 -22.79 -14.60 -4.97
CA LEU A 202 -21.49 -14.02 -5.31
C LEU A 202 -20.70 -14.98 -6.20
N GLN A 203 -19.90 -14.38 -7.07
CA GLN A 203 -18.84 -15.05 -7.81
C GLN A 203 -17.61 -14.16 -7.87
N GLU A 204 -16.46 -14.73 -8.17
CA GLU A 204 -15.23 -13.98 -8.36
C GLU A 204 -15.32 -13.17 -9.67
N ALA A 205 -14.99 -11.89 -9.58
CA ALA A 205 -15.02 -10.99 -10.74
C ALA A 205 -13.78 -10.07 -10.76
N PRO A 206 -13.28 -9.73 -11.95
CA PRO A 206 -12.21 -8.75 -12.06
C PRO A 206 -12.68 -7.40 -11.52
N LEU A 207 -11.72 -6.62 -11.05
CA LEU A 207 -11.98 -5.25 -10.66
C LEU A 207 -12.42 -4.46 -11.90
N TRP A 208 -13.57 -3.81 -11.81
CA TRP A 208 -13.91 -2.74 -12.72
C TRP A 208 -12.97 -1.55 -12.47
N LYS A 209 -12.65 -0.81 -13.53
CA LYS A 209 -11.61 0.22 -13.51
C LYS A 209 -12.17 1.53 -14.00
N THR A 210 -11.56 2.64 -13.59
CA THR A 210 -11.81 3.95 -14.19
C THR A 210 -10.58 4.47 -14.91
N ALA A 211 -10.84 5.13 -16.03
CA ALA A 211 -9.84 5.87 -16.79
C ALA A 211 -10.39 7.27 -17.05
N TYR A 212 -9.60 8.27 -16.72
CA TYR A 212 -9.91 9.67 -16.91
C TYR A 212 -9.06 10.25 -18.03
N ARG A 213 -9.62 11.20 -18.78
CA ARG A 213 -8.88 12.00 -19.75
C ARG A 213 -9.13 13.46 -19.44
N ALA A 214 -8.08 14.24 -19.34
CA ALA A 214 -8.14 15.69 -19.27
C ALA A 214 -7.66 16.22 -20.62
N ILE A 215 -8.49 16.99 -21.31
CA ILE A 215 -8.21 17.51 -22.64
C ILE A 215 -8.27 19.03 -22.55
N ASP A 216 -7.15 19.69 -22.82
CA ASP A 216 -7.13 21.14 -22.94
C ASP A 216 -7.94 21.58 -24.15
N THR A 217 -8.82 22.56 -23.94
CA THR A 217 -9.62 23.20 -24.99
C THR A 217 -9.55 24.72 -24.83
N PRO A 218 -9.86 25.51 -25.87
CA PRO A 218 -9.92 26.97 -25.74
C PRO A 218 -10.89 27.48 -24.67
N ALA A 219 -11.88 26.68 -24.27
CA ALA A 219 -12.87 27.03 -23.27
C ALA A 219 -12.48 26.60 -21.84
N GLY A 220 -11.43 25.79 -21.67
CA GLY A 220 -11.03 25.21 -20.38
C GLY A 220 -10.60 23.75 -20.49
N LEU A 221 -10.46 23.08 -19.34
CA LEU A 221 -10.04 21.68 -19.28
C LEU A 221 -11.26 20.75 -19.31
N ARG A 222 -11.45 19.99 -20.38
CA ARG A 222 -12.53 19.01 -20.48
C ARG A 222 -12.09 17.68 -19.85
N VAL A 223 -12.81 17.23 -18.83
CA VAL A 223 -12.55 15.97 -18.12
C VAL A 223 -13.57 14.91 -18.53
N LEU A 224 -13.07 13.82 -19.10
CA LEU A 224 -13.85 12.65 -19.50
C LEU A 224 -13.55 11.48 -18.59
N GLY A 225 -14.57 10.90 -17.96
CA GLY A 225 -14.45 9.71 -17.11
C GLY A 225 -15.03 8.50 -17.82
N TRP A 226 -14.29 7.40 -17.83
CA TRP A 226 -14.70 6.13 -18.45
C TRP A 226 -14.62 5.00 -17.44
N MET A 227 -15.65 4.16 -17.41
CA MET A 227 -15.66 2.91 -16.67
C MET A 227 -15.33 1.76 -17.61
N LEU A 228 -14.43 0.88 -17.19
CA LEU A 228 -14.11 -0.37 -17.86
C LEU A 228 -14.69 -1.54 -17.08
N VAL A 229 -15.49 -2.35 -17.76
CA VAL A 229 -16.20 -3.49 -17.19
C VAL A 229 -15.96 -4.71 -18.06
N GLU A 230 -15.75 -5.86 -17.41
CA GLU A 230 -15.57 -7.16 -18.05
C GLU A 230 -16.64 -8.14 -17.56
N ASN A 231 -17.29 -8.85 -18.48
CA ASN A 231 -18.22 -9.91 -18.13
C ASN A 231 -17.47 -11.24 -17.97
N THR A 232 -17.04 -11.56 -16.75
CA THR A 232 -16.45 -12.88 -16.43
C THR A 232 -17.45 -13.86 -15.83
N THR A 233 -18.75 -13.58 -15.94
CA THR A 233 -19.81 -14.34 -15.24
C THR A 233 -20.09 -15.72 -15.86
N GLY A 234 -19.48 -16.00 -17.01
CA GLY A 234 -19.73 -17.23 -17.78
C GLY A 234 -21.10 -17.29 -18.46
N GLN A 235 -21.89 -16.21 -18.38
CA GLN A 235 -23.20 -16.08 -19.02
C GLN A 235 -23.30 -14.76 -19.76
N ASP A 236 -23.99 -14.78 -20.91
CA ASP A 236 -24.26 -13.56 -21.67
C ASP A 236 -25.23 -12.66 -20.89
N TRP A 237 -24.90 -11.38 -20.81
CA TRP A 237 -25.79 -10.36 -20.27
C TRP A 237 -26.70 -9.87 -21.39
N ASN A 238 -28.01 -9.91 -21.16
CA ASN A 238 -29.02 -9.43 -22.10
C ASN A 238 -29.89 -8.38 -21.39
N GLY A 239 -29.54 -7.10 -21.56
CA GLY A 239 -30.25 -5.99 -20.92
C GLY A 239 -30.23 -6.06 -19.38
N VAL A 240 -29.06 -6.28 -18.78
CA VAL A 240 -28.91 -6.38 -17.33
C VAL A 240 -28.79 -5.01 -16.68
N ARG A 241 -29.35 -4.87 -15.47
CA ARG A 241 -29.10 -3.70 -14.62
C ARG A 241 -27.70 -3.83 -14.02
N LEU A 242 -26.74 -3.06 -14.54
CA LEU A 242 -25.36 -3.06 -14.07
C LEU A 242 -25.16 -1.98 -12.99
N THR A 243 -24.63 -2.40 -11.85
CA THR A 243 -24.21 -1.52 -10.75
C THR A 243 -22.72 -1.71 -10.48
N LEU A 244 -21.99 -0.61 -10.36
CA LEU A 244 -20.59 -0.62 -9.91
C LEU A 244 -20.54 -0.14 -8.48
N ALA A 245 -19.92 -0.89 -7.59
CA ALA A 245 -19.80 -0.57 -6.18
C ALA A 245 -18.34 -0.27 -5.82
N THR A 246 -18.10 0.89 -5.19
CA THR A 246 -16.80 1.27 -4.61
C THR A 246 -16.89 1.30 -3.09
N GLY A 247 -15.89 0.77 -2.40
CA GLY A 247 -15.77 0.92 -0.95
C GLY A 247 -14.84 -0.11 -0.32
N ALA A 248 -14.61 0.06 0.98
CA ALA A 248 -13.74 -0.80 1.78
C ALA A 248 -14.46 -2.08 2.26
N VAL A 249 -15.14 -2.78 1.35
CA VAL A 249 -15.87 -4.01 1.66
C VAL A 249 -14.89 -5.19 1.74
N ARG A 250 -15.05 -6.04 2.76
CA ARG A 250 -14.22 -7.25 2.93
C ARG A 250 -14.89 -8.46 2.27
N ALA A 251 -14.26 -9.00 1.23
CA ALA A 251 -14.63 -10.30 0.65
C ALA A 251 -13.65 -11.39 1.13
N LEU A 252 -14.18 -12.41 1.82
CA LEU A 252 -13.37 -13.54 2.32
C LEU A 252 -13.47 -14.73 1.38
N ARG A 253 -12.34 -15.34 1.02
CA ARG A 253 -12.32 -16.65 0.35
C ARG A 253 -12.45 -17.76 1.39
N ALA A 254 -13.21 -18.81 1.07
CA ALA A 254 -13.41 -19.98 1.94
C ALA A 254 -13.42 -21.25 1.08
N GLU A 255 -12.67 -22.28 1.49
CA GLU A 255 -12.64 -23.57 0.78
C GLU A 255 -13.79 -24.46 1.25
N LEU A 256 -15.02 -24.16 0.81
CA LEU A 256 -16.25 -24.87 1.22
C LEU A 256 -16.52 -26.12 0.39
N HIS A 257 -16.10 -26.13 -0.88
CA HIS A 257 -16.24 -27.26 -1.80
C HIS A 257 -15.14 -28.31 -1.59
N ALA A 258 -13.98 -27.90 -1.08
CA ALA A 258 -12.82 -28.78 -0.91
C ALA A 258 -13.08 -29.89 0.12
N ARG A 259 -12.64 -31.12 -0.20
CA ARG A 259 -12.69 -32.26 0.73
C ARG A 259 -11.59 -32.10 1.78
N ARG A 260 -11.98 -31.98 3.06
CA ARG A 260 -11.03 -31.98 4.19
C ARG A 260 -11.17 -33.25 5.02
N HIS A 261 -10.06 -33.93 5.25
CA HIS A 261 -9.98 -35.08 6.13
C HIS A 261 -9.32 -34.70 7.44
N VAL A 262 -9.90 -35.16 8.55
CA VAL A 262 -9.24 -35.11 9.85
C VAL A 262 -8.22 -36.24 9.90
N GLN A 263 -6.98 -35.91 10.26
CA GLN A 263 -5.97 -36.92 10.52
C GLN A 263 -6.38 -37.72 11.76
N ARG A 264 -6.69 -38.99 11.57
CA ARG A 264 -7.02 -39.91 12.67
C ARG A 264 -5.73 -40.61 13.10
N PRO A 265 -5.41 -40.66 14.41
CA PRO A 265 -4.29 -41.46 14.90
C PRO A 265 -4.44 -42.91 14.45
N LEU A 266 -3.42 -43.42 13.77
CA LEU A 266 -3.34 -44.82 13.41
C LEU A 266 -2.81 -45.59 14.61
N VAL A 267 -3.69 -46.32 15.31
CA VAL A 267 -3.26 -47.30 16.30
C VAL A 267 -2.76 -48.52 15.54
N ARG A 268 -1.44 -48.68 15.46
CA ARG A 268 -0.82 -49.92 14.99
C ARG A 268 -0.76 -50.90 16.15
N ALA A 269 -1.16 -52.15 15.94
CA ALA A 269 -0.84 -53.23 16.87
C ALA A 269 0.69 -53.28 17.03
N GLU A 270 1.17 -53.41 18.27
CA GLU A 270 2.60 -53.46 18.57
C GLU A 270 3.23 -54.67 17.87
N GLY A 271 4.18 -54.42 16.98
CA GLY A 271 4.96 -55.45 16.30
C GLY A 271 5.34 -55.04 14.89
N GLU A 272 6.66 -55.03 14.63
CA GLU A 272 7.31 -54.88 13.32
C GLU A 272 7.28 -53.45 12.76
N GLY A 273 8.36 -52.65 12.80
CA GLY A 273 9.73 -52.99 12.43
C GLY A 273 9.92 -52.70 10.94
N GLY A 274 10.52 -51.55 10.58
CA GLY A 274 10.83 -51.28 9.17
C GLY A 274 11.31 -49.86 8.88
N ALA A 275 12.62 -49.71 8.73
CA ALA A 275 13.34 -48.49 8.44
C ALA A 275 12.89 -47.81 7.12
N GLY A 276 12.60 -46.50 7.18
CA GLY A 276 12.31 -45.66 6.02
C GLY A 276 13.53 -44.81 5.66
N GLY A 277 14.22 -45.20 4.60
CA GLY A 277 15.37 -44.51 4.02
C GLY A 277 15.02 -43.14 3.42
N GLY A 278 15.89 -42.16 3.66
CA GLY A 278 15.80 -40.82 3.10
C GLY A 278 16.10 -40.79 1.61
N ALA A 279 15.12 -40.37 0.81
CA ALA A 279 15.29 -40.03 -0.59
C ALA A 279 15.71 -38.56 -0.74
N ARG A 280 16.85 -38.35 -1.41
CA ARG A 280 17.45 -37.06 -1.77
C ARG A 280 16.54 -36.28 -2.72
N ALA A 281 16.32 -35.01 -2.41
CA ALA A 281 15.74 -34.04 -3.33
C ALA A 281 16.70 -33.77 -4.50
N ARG A 282 16.24 -33.96 -5.74
CA ARG A 282 16.89 -33.45 -6.95
C ARG A 282 16.19 -32.15 -7.35
N ALA A 283 16.95 -31.07 -7.37
CA ALA A 283 16.55 -29.80 -7.96
C ALA A 283 16.65 -29.87 -9.50
N GLN A 284 15.65 -29.33 -10.20
CA GLN A 284 15.70 -29.08 -11.65
C GLN A 284 16.12 -27.62 -11.89
N PRO A 285 16.94 -27.31 -12.91
CA PRO A 285 17.25 -25.94 -13.28
C PRO A 285 16.14 -25.33 -14.16
N ALA A 286 15.89 -24.03 -13.96
CA ALA A 286 14.99 -23.21 -14.75
C ALA A 286 15.62 -22.82 -16.09
N VAL A 287 14.85 -22.95 -17.18
CA VAL A 287 15.18 -22.43 -18.51
C VAL A 287 14.79 -20.95 -18.55
N ARG A 288 15.75 -20.11 -18.92
CA ARG A 288 15.60 -18.65 -19.09
C ARG A 288 15.24 -18.39 -20.55
N GLY A 289 14.00 -17.95 -20.81
CA GLY A 289 13.53 -17.52 -22.12
C GLY A 289 13.45 -15.99 -22.18
N GLU A 290 14.10 -15.42 -23.19
CA GLU A 290 14.17 -13.99 -23.48
C GLU A 290 12.81 -13.42 -23.92
N VAL A 291 12.52 -12.19 -23.50
CA VAL A 291 11.34 -11.43 -23.92
C VAL A 291 11.77 -10.46 -25.01
N MET A 292 11.27 -10.64 -26.23
CA MET A 292 11.43 -9.65 -27.30
C MET A 292 10.51 -8.45 -27.04
N MET A 293 11.09 -7.26 -27.01
CA MET A 293 10.38 -5.99 -26.97
C MET A 293 9.92 -5.63 -28.38
N ALA A 294 8.60 -5.48 -28.57
CA ALA A 294 8.04 -4.83 -29.76
C ALA A 294 7.74 -3.36 -29.43
N ALA A 295 8.12 -2.46 -30.33
CA ALA A 295 7.81 -1.03 -30.28
C ALA A 295 6.37 -0.75 -30.74
N PRO A 296 5.69 0.28 -30.20
CA PRO A 296 4.34 0.63 -30.62
C PRO A 296 4.34 1.42 -31.95
N ALA A 297 3.34 1.16 -32.78
CA ALA A 297 2.97 1.98 -33.94
C ALA A 297 2.16 3.22 -33.51
N PRO A 298 2.15 4.31 -34.28
CA PRO A 298 1.40 5.52 -33.94
C PRO A 298 -0.11 5.32 -34.10
N ALA A 299 -0.87 5.85 -33.14
CA ALA A 299 -2.33 5.91 -33.21
C ALA A 299 -2.83 7.07 -34.09
N PRO A 300 -3.96 6.93 -34.79
CA PRO A 300 -4.57 8.01 -35.56
C PRO A 300 -5.20 9.06 -34.64
N ALA A 301 -5.15 10.31 -35.08
CA ALA A 301 -5.84 11.43 -34.43
C ALA A 301 -7.36 11.21 -34.46
N MET A 302 -7.99 11.14 -33.28
CA MET A 302 -9.45 11.15 -33.18
C MET A 302 -9.95 12.59 -33.12
N ALA A 303 -10.80 12.93 -34.09
CA ALA A 303 -11.72 14.04 -33.96
C ALA A 303 -12.69 13.74 -32.82
N ALA A 304 -12.79 14.66 -31.85
CA ALA A 304 -13.73 14.58 -30.74
C ALA A 304 -15.12 15.03 -31.21
N ASP A 305 -15.85 14.15 -31.89
CA ASP A 305 -17.31 14.26 -31.87
C ASP A 305 -17.80 13.90 -30.46
N ALA A 306 -18.64 14.76 -29.90
CA ALA A 306 -19.12 14.65 -28.52
C ALA A 306 -19.89 13.34 -28.31
N MET A 307 -19.27 12.37 -27.63
CA MET A 307 -19.96 11.21 -27.09
C MET A 307 -20.64 11.61 -25.78
N ALA A 308 -21.96 11.49 -25.72
CA ALA A 308 -22.72 11.76 -24.50
C ALA A 308 -22.37 10.76 -23.39
N ALA A 309 -22.20 11.25 -22.15
CA ALA A 309 -22.03 10.41 -20.97
C ALA A 309 -23.31 9.60 -20.71
N VAL A 310 -23.16 8.33 -20.30
CA VAL A 310 -24.30 7.49 -19.91
C VAL A 310 -24.85 7.98 -18.58
N ALA A 311 -26.18 8.10 -18.47
CA ALA A 311 -26.81 8.48 -17.21
C ALA A 311 -26.59 7.43 -16.12
N VAL A 312 -26.22 7.88 -14.92
CA VAL A 312 -25.94 7.02 -13.76
C VAL A 312 -26.75 7.50 -12.56
N GLU A 313 -27.44 6.58 -11.90
CA GLU A 313 -28.02 6.79 -10.58
C GLU A 313 -26.99 6.38 -9.52
N ALA A 314 -26.71 7.28 -8.58
CA ALA A 314 -25.71 7.05 -7.54
C ALA A 314 -26.30 7.11 -6.13
N ASP A 315 -25.85 6.18 -5.29
CA ASP A 315 -26.20 6.09 -3.87
C ASP A 315 -24.92 6.00 -3.04
N ASP A 316 -24.61 7.05 -2.27
CA ASP A 316 -23.43 7.12 -1.41
C ASP A 316 -23.80 6.69 0.02
N GLY A 317 -23.68 5.38 0.29
CA GLY A 317 -23.93 4.80 1.60
C GLY A 317 -22.74 4.92 2.54
N ALA A 318 -22.97 4.70 3.84
CA ALA A 318 -21.92 4.82 4.88
C ALA A 318 -20.72 3.86 4.69
N SER A 319 -20.92 2.73 4.02
CA SER A 319 -19.89 1.68 3.86
C SER A 319 -19.38 1.53 2.42
N PHE A 320 -20.17 1.92 1.42
CA PHE A 320 -19.84 1.83 0.00
C PHE A 320 -20.77 2.74 -0.82
N SER A 321 -20.29 3.15 -1.99
CA SER A 321 -21.05 3.91 -2.97
C SER A 321 -21.45 2.99 -4.13
N ARG A 322 -22.64 3.20 -4.69
CA ARG A 322 -23.19 2.45 -5.84
C ARG A 322 -23.37 3.38 -7.03
N PHE A 323 -23.00 2.91 -8.21
CA PHE A 323 -23.20 3.55 -9.50
C PHE A 323 -24.04 2.62 -10.38
N THR A 324 -25.34 2.84 -10.45
CA THR A 324 -26.24 2.06 -11.30
C THR A 324 -26.43 2.77 -12.63
N LEU A 325 -26.08 2.10 -13.73
CA LEU A 325 -26.34 2.63 -15.07
C LEU A 325 -27.85 2.71 -15.30
N ALA A 326 -28.32 3.84 -15.82
CA ALA A 326 -29.74 4.04 -16.14
C ALA A 326 -30.18 3.16 -17.31
N GLU A 327 -29.29 2.94 -18.27
CA GLU A 327 -29.54 2.07 -19.43
C GLU A 327 -29.09 0.62 -19.15
N PRO A 328 -29.92 -0.38 -19.50
CA PRO A 328 -29.53 -1.79 -19.38
C PRO A 328 -28.35 -2.15 -20.29
N VAL A 329 -27.46 -3.02 -19.81
CA VAL A 329 -26.24 -3.43 -20.52
C VAL A 329 -26.39 -4.82 -21.13
N THR A 330 -25.97 -4.97 -22.38
CA THR A 330 -25.84 -6.27 -23.06
C THR A 330 -24.37 -6.52 -23.38
N LEU A 331 -23.82 -7.65 -22.92
CA LEU A 331 -22.40 -7.97 -23.04
C LEU A 331 -22.19 -9.49 -22.97
N ARG A 332 -21.54 -10.11 -23.96
CA ARG A 332 -21.34 -11.56 -23.92
C ARG A 332 -20.34 -11.99 -22.86
N ALA A 333 -20.40 -13.24 -22.44
CA ALA A 333 -19.40 -13.82 -21.56
C ALA A 333 -18.00 -13.70 -22.18
N GLY A 334 -17.05 -13.13 -21.43
CA GLY A 334 -15.67 -12.89 -21.85
C GLY A 334 -15.44 -11.58 -22.60
N GLU A 335 -16.47 -10.78 -22.87
CA GLU A 335 -16.31 -9.47 -23.50
C GLU A 335 -16.06 -8.35 -22.45
N MET A 336 -15.42 -7.28 -22.91
CA MET A 336 -15.20 -6.04 -22.14
C MET A 336 -15.93 -4.87 -22.81
N ILE A 337 -16.42 -3.95 -21.99
CA ILE A 337 -17.02 -2.70 -22.44
C ILE A 337 -16.41 -1.51 -21.70
N SER A 338 -16.28 -0.39 -22.42
CA SER A 338 -15.82 0.90 -21.88
C SER A 338 -16.94 1.91 -22.08
N LEU A 339 -17.48 2.48 -20.99
CA LEU A 339 -18.61 3.41 -21.02
C LEU A 339 -18.22 4.77 -20.43
N PRO A 340 -18.54 5.89 -21.09
CA PRO A 340 -18.32 7.22 -20.52
C PRO A 340 -19.36 7.51 -19.43
N PHE A 341 -18.92 8.08 -18.31
CA PHE A 341 -19.79 8.41 -17.18
C PHE A 341 -19.58 9.83 -16.62
N ILE A 342 -18.54 10.53 -17.08
CA ILE A 342 -18.30 11.94 -16.81
C ILE A 342 -17.94 12.61 -18.12
N ASP A 343 -18.53 13.77 -18.36
CA ASP A 343 -18.12 14.71 -19.39
C ASP A 343 -18.35 16.12 -18.85
N GLU A 344 -17.29 16.72 -18.31
CA GLU A 344 -17.37 17.98 -17.58
C GLU A 344 -16.31 18.96 -18.08
N LEU A 345 -16.67 20.23 -18.19
CA LEU A 345 -15.73 21.30 -18.48
C LEU A 345 -15.35 21.99 -17.16
N LEU A 346 -14.07 21.93 -16.81
CA LEU A 346 -13.54 22.59 -15.63
C LEU A 346 -12.80 23.87 -16.03
N ASP A 347 -13.33 25.00 -15.56
CA ASP A 347 -12.69 26.31 -15.68
C ASP A 347 -11.47 26.40 -14.74
N ASP A 348 -10.36 26.95 -15.22
CA ASP A 348 -9.16 27.27 -14.42
C ASP A 348 -8.55 26.08 -13.63
N ALA A 349 -8.76 24.84 -14.11
CA ALA A 349 -8.26 23.63 -13.44
C ALA A 349 -6.74 23.42 -13.59
N ARG A 350 -6.09 24.06 -14.56
CA ARG A 350 -4.64 23.91 -14.79
C ARG A 350 -3.87 24.93 -13.95
N LEU A 351 -2.90 24.47 -13.17
CA LEU A 351 -2.04 25.34 -12.37
C LEU A 351 -0.56 25.01 -12.55
N LEU A 352 0.27 26.04 -12.37
CA LEU A 352 1.70 25.89 -12.14
C LEU A 352 1.94 25.97 -10.63
N LEU A 353 2.39 24.90 -10.00
CA LEU A 353 2.51 24.73 -8.56
C LEU A 353 3.96 24.60 -8.10
N TYR A 354 4.38 25.47 -7.19
CA TYR A 354 5.63 25.33 -6.44
C TYR A 354 5.34 25.02 -4.98
N ARG A 355 5.84 23.89 -4.47
CA ARG A 355 5.70 23.51 -3.06
C ARG A 355 6.96 23.88 -2.27
N GLY A 356 6.83 24.86 -1.38
CA GLY A 356 7.94 25.37 -0.58
C GLY A 356 8.52 24.33 0.37
N GLY A 357 9.82 24.43 0.66
CA GLY A 357 10.53 23.57 1.60
C GLY A 357 10.88 22.17 1.12
N ARG A 358 10.58 21.82 -0.14
CA ARG A 358 10.97 20.52 -0.73
C ARG A 358 12.34 20.53 -1.41
N GLY A 359 12.97 21.70 -1.57
CA GLY A 359 14.30 21.83 -2.21
C GLY A 359 14.31 21.60 -3.73
N VAL A 360 13.14 21.54 -4.37
CA VAL A 360 13.01 21.44 -5.83
C VAL A 360 13.08 22.84 -6.44
N ARG A 361 13.75 23.00 -7.59
CA ARG A 361 13.92 24.30 -8.27
C ARG A 361 12.78 24.65 -9.23
N HIS A 362 12.25 23.66 -9.93
CA HIS A 362 11.25 23.87 -10.98
C HIS A 362 9.85 23.58 -10.44
N PRO A 363 8.85 24.43 -10.72
CA PRO A 363 7.48 24.14 -10.34
C PRO A 363 6.92 22.97 -11.17
N MET A 364 5.92 22.32 -10.60
CA MET A 364 5.13 21.29 -11.28
C MET A 364 4.00 21.97 -12.05
N ILE A 365 3.74 21.54 -13.27
CA ILE A 365 2.43 21.72 -13.88
C ILE A 365 1.52 20.65 -13.28
N ALA A 366 0.39 21.09 -12.75
CA ALA A 366 -0.57 20.27 -12.03
C ALA A 366 -2.00 20.61 -12.44
N LEU A 367 -2.92 19.74 -12.09
CA LEU A 367 -4.35 19.91 -12.29
C LEU A 367 -5.04 19.92 -10.94
N ASP A 368 -5.84 20.95 -10.69
CA ASP A 368 -6.70 21.06 -9.53
C ASP A 368 -8.07 20.49 -9.88
N LEU A 369 -8.22 19.20 -9.60
CA LEU A 369 -9.42 18.45 -9.91
C LEU A 369 -10.43 18.65 -8.80
N ARG A 370 -11.59 19.16 -9.17
CA ARG A 370 -12.75 19.23 -8.31
C ARG A 370 -13.76 18.20 -8.78
N ASN A 371 -14.29 17.41 -7.86
CA ASN A 371 -15.43 16.55 -8.16
C ASN A 371 -16.71 17.42 -8.24
N PRO A 372 -17.29 17.62 -9.44
CA PRO A 372 -18.49 18.44 -9.59
C PRO A 372 -19.76 17.68 -9.21
N LEU A 373 -19.70 16.35 -9.15
CA LEU A 373 -20.85 15.50 -8.97
C LEU A 373 -21.21 15.32 -7.48
N PRO A 374 -22.48 15.06 -7.16
CA PRO A 374 -22.93 14.73 -5.79
C PRO A 374 -22.54 13.31 -5.35
N LEU A 375 -21.81 12.57 -6.19
CA LEU A 375 -21.36 11.20 -5.99
C LEU A 375 -19.84 11.14 -5.89
N ARG A 376 -19.31 10.10 -5.25
CA ARG A 376 -17.88 9.87 -5.06
C ARG A 376 -17.23 9.42 -6.38
N LEU A 377 -16.16 10.07 -6.82
CA LEU A 377 -15.43 9.62 -8.01
C LEU A 377 -14.42 8.53 -7.63
N PRO A 378 -14.42 7.37 -8.30
CA PRO A 378 -13.45 6.32 -8.04
C PRO A 378 -12.03 6.75 -8.39
N ALA A 379 -11.03 6.18 -7.72
CA ALA A 379 -9.64 6.36 -8.12
C ALA A 379 -9.38 5.75 -9.51
N GLY A 380 -8.52 6.39 -10.30
CA GLY A 380 -8.20 5.95 -11.66
C GLY A 380 -6.93 6.57 -12.22
N VAL A 381 -6.59 6.19 -13.45
CA VAL A 381 -5.49 6.81 -14.20
C VAL A 381 -6.06 8.01 -14.96
N LEU A 382 -5.34 9.13 -14.97
CA LEU A 382 -5.69 10.34 -15.72
C LEU A 382 -4.65 10.58 -16.80
N THR A 383 -5.07 10.58 -18.06
CA THR A 383 -4.23 10.94 -19.20
C THR A 383 -4.52 12.38 -19.61
N LEU A 384 -3.48 13.21 -19.72
CA LEU A 384 -3.59 14.61 -20.14
C LEU A 384 -3.26 14.77 -21.62
N TYR A 385 -4.08 15.57 -22.31
CA TYR A 385 -3.87 16.00 -23.69
C TYR A 385 -3.79 17.52 -23.76
N GLU A 386 -2.72 18.04 -24.34
CA GLU A 386 -2.52 19.46 -24.62
C GLU A 386 -3.08 19.83 -26.00
N ASP A 387 -3.75 20.98 -26.07
CA ASP A 387 -4.30 21.51 -27.31
C ASP A 387 -3.19 21.71 -28.35
N GLY A 388 -3.41 21.18 -29.57
CA GLY A 388 -2.46 21.20 -30.67
C GLY A 388 -1.15 20.40 -30.48
N ARG A 389 -0.88 19.82 -29.31
CA ARG A 389 0.37 19.08 -29.00
C ARG A 389 0.16 17.60 -28.71
N GLY A 390 -1.06 17.18 -28.35
CA GLY A 390 -1.39 15.78 -28.10
C GLY A 390 -1.07 15.32 -26.67
N HIS A 391 -0.62 14.08 -26.51
CA HIS A 391 -0.40 13.47 -25.19
C HIS A 391 0.69 14.21 -24.39
N ALA A 392 0.34 14.71 -23.20
CA ALA A 392 1.21 15.49 -22.33
C ALA A 392 1.71 14.70 -21.10
N GLY A 393 1.10 13.56 -20.80
CA GLY A 393 1.51 12.66 -19.74
C GLY A 393 0.36 11.92 -19.06
N ASP A 394 0.71 11.12 -18.07
CA ASP A 394 -0.24 10.38 -17.22
C ASP A 394 -0.03 10.73 -15.75
N ALA A 395 -1.12 10.73 -15.00
CA ALA A 395 -1.12 10.89 -13.57
C ALA A 395 -2.12 9.93 -12.91
N ARG A 396 -2.06 9.82 -11.58
CA ARG A 396 -3.02 9.03 -10.81
C ARG A 396 -3.99 9.96 -10.09
N THR A 397 -5.27 9.66 -10.20
CA THR A 397 -6.32 10.33 -9.44
C THR A 397 -6.69 9.45 -8.24
N PRO A 398 -6.68 10.00 -7.02
CA PRO A 398 -7.25 9.30 -5.88
C PRO A 398 -8.78 9.29 -6.00
N GLU A 399 -9.41 8.58 -5.08
CA GLU A 399 -10.86 8.64 -4.93
C GLU A 399 -11.26 10.02 -4.41
N LEU A 400 -12.22 10.67 -5.06
CA LEU A 400 -12.68 12.01 -4.69
C LEU A 400 -14.08 11.95 -4.10
N PRO A 401 -14.29 12.35 -2.83
CA PRO A 401 -15.63 12.45 -2.27
C PRO A 401 -16.45 13.52 -3.03
N PRO A 402 -17.78 13.55 -2.86
CA PRO A 402 -18.61 14.62 -3.41
C PRO A 402 -18.07 16.00 -3.02
N ARG A 403 -17.92 16.91 -4.00
CA ARG A 403 -17.28 18.24 -3.84
C ARG A 403 -15.83 18.22 -3.36
N GLY A 404 -15.21 17.05 -3.27
CA GLY A 404 -13.80 16.88 -2.96
C GLY A 404 -12.92 17.57 -4.01
N ARG A 405 -11.73 17.98 -3.58
CA ARG A 405 -10.74 18.68 -4.40
C ARG A 405 -9.39 18.01 -4.19
N GLU A 406 -8.67 17.77 -5.27
CA GLU A 406 -7.34 17.17 -5.25
C GLU A 406 -6.45 17.84 -6.29
N ILE A 407 -5.19 18.09 -5.93
CA ILE A 407 -4.18 18.55 -6.87
C ILE A 407 -3.35 17.37 -7.35
N VAL A 408 -3.34 17.15 -8.66
CA VAL A 408 -2.62 16.08 -9.33
C VAL A 408 -1.45 16.66 -10.14
N ASP A 409 -0.23 16.32 -9.75
CA ASP A 409 0.99 16.72 -10.47
C ASP A 409 1.16 15.87 -11.74
N PHE A 410 1.63 16.48 -12.84
CA PHE A 410 1.89 15.72 -14.07
C PHE A 410 3.27 15.94 -14.69
N ALA A 411 3.80 17.17 -14.71
CA ALA A 411 5.10 17.46 -15.32
C ALA A 411 5.82 18.60 -14.62
N GLN A 412 7.12 18.76 -14.86
CA GLN A 412 7.88 19.95 -14.41
C GLN A 412 7.92 20.99 -15.51
N ASP A 413 7.66 22.25 -15.17
CA ASP A 413 7.95 23.36 -16.07
C ASP A 413 9.41 23.80 -15.85
N ARG A 414 10.30 23.31 -16.71
CA ARG A 414 11.74 23.61 -16.62
C ARG A 414 12.09 25.04 -17.07
N ALA A 415 11.16 25.74 -17.72
CA ALA A 415 11.35 27.11 -18.15
C ALA A 415 11.16 28.11 -17.00
N VAL A 416 10.47 27.70 -15.93
CA VAL A 416 10.32 28.49 -14.69
C VAL A 416 11.27 27.96 -13.61
N SER A 417 11.89 28.87 -12.88
CA SER A 417 12.94 28.57 -11.90
C SER A 417 12.64 29.32 -10.60
N VAL A 418 12.60 28.60 -9.48
CA VAL A 418 12.32 29.16 -8.15
C VAL A 418 13.48 28.88 -7.22
N ARG A 419 13.95 29.93 -6.54
CA ARG A 419 14.95 29.87 -5.49
C ARG A 419 14.33 30.32 -4.17
N GLU A 420 14.46 29.47 -3.16
CA GLU A 420 13.97 29.73 -1.80
C GLU A 420 15.12 30.15 -0.90
N GLU A 421 14.95 31.29 -0.22
CA GLU A 421 15.87 31.80 0.78
C GLU A 421 15.10 32.00 2.08
N ARG A 422 15.66 31.52 3.20
CA ARG A 422 15.03 31.62 4.51
C ARG A 422 15.92 32.39 5.45
N GLU A 423 15.35 33.42 6.06
CA GLU A 423 16.00 34.22 7.08
C GLU A 423 15.17 34.13 8.36
N ALA A 424 15.84 33.90 9.48
CA ALA A 424 15.22 33.94 10.80
C ALA A 424 15.87 35.06 11.59
N SER A 425 15.03 35.85 12.24
CA SER A 425 15.45 36.94 13.12
C SER A 425 14.67 36.85 14.42
N GLU A 426 15.29 37.29 15.50
CA GLU A 426 14.67 37.34 16.81
C GLU A 426 14.58 38.80 17.23
N ARG A 427 13.39 39.23 17.65
CA ARG A 427 13.20 40.55 18.23
C ARG A 427 12.69 40.41 19.65
N VAL A 428 13.39 41.00 20.61
CA VAL A 428 12.89 41.08 21.98
C VAL A 428 11.72 42.06 22.01
N GLY A 429 10.55 41.58 22.41
CA GLY A 429 9.35 42.39 22.59
C GLY A 429 9.24 42.91 24.02
N GLU A 430 9.41 42.02 24.99
CA GLU A 430 9.26 42.33 26.42
C GLU A 430 10.34 41.66 27.25
N MET A 431 10.82 42.35 28.29
CA MET A 431 11.66 41.80 29.34
C MET A 431 11.01 42.06 30.70
N ARG A 432 10.98 41.03 31.55
CA ARG A 432 10.48 41.13 32.92
C ARG A 432 11.43 40.41 33.87
N ILE A 433 11.93 41.13 34.87
CA ILE A 433 12.91 40.59 35.82
C ILE A 433 12.27 40.53 37.21
N VAL A 434 12.04 39.33 37.73
CA VAL A 434 11.46 39.11 39.06
C VAL A 434 12.27 38.05 39.79
N ASP A 435 12.68 38.35 41.02
CA ASP A 435 13.42 37.46 41.92
C ASP A 435 14.64 36.78 41.28
N GLY A 436 15.41 37.55 40.50
CA GLY A 436 16.60 37.03 39.82
C GLY A 436 16.33 36.19 38.57
N VAL A 437 15.07 36.08 38.12
CA VAL A 437 14.71 35.42 36.85
C VAL A 437 14.27 36.46 35.83
N LEU A 438 15.02 36.54 34.73
CA LEU A 438 14.64 37.28 33.53
C LEU A 438 13.72 36.43 32.67
N THR A 439 12.47 36.84 32.53
CA THR A 439 11.52 36.33 31.54
C THR A 439 11.54 37.26 30.33
N VAL A 440 11.85 36.72 29.16
CA VAL A 440 11.89 37.44 27.90
C VAL A 440 10.80 36.90 26.99
N VAL A 441 9.97 37.79 26.47
CA VAL A 441 9.04 37.46 25.38
C VAL A 441 9.66 37.94 24.08
N GLU A 442 10.07 36.98 23.27
CA GLU A 442 10.70 37.18 21.98
C GLU A 442 9.67 36.95 20.88
N SER A 443 9.67 37.80 19.87
CA SER A 443 9.00 37.54 18.61
C SER A 443 10.02 36.95 17.64
N LEU A 444 9.94 35.65 17.41
CA LEU A 444 10.68 35.03 16.31
C LEU A 444 10.01 35.46 15.01
N ARG A 445 10.78 36.04 14.09
CA ARG A 445 10.31 36.44 12.77
C ARG A 445 11.07 35.66 11.72
N ARG A 446 10.34 34.88 10.92
CA ARG A 446 10.87 34.14 9.79
C ARG A 446 10.41 34.79 8.50
N VAL A 447 11.34 35.02 7.59
CA VAL A 447 11.08 35.50 6.23
C VAL A 447 11.51 34.42 5.26
N THR A 448 10.57 33.93 4.47
CA THR A 448 10.84 33.04 3.34
C THR A 448 10.67 33.82 2.04
N ARG A 449 11.77 34.05 1.34
CA ARG A 449 11.81 34.76 0.06
C ARG A 449 11.85 33.75 -1.07
N TYR A 450 10.83 33.75 -1.92
CA TYR A 450 10.79 33.02 -3.18
C TYR A 450 11.18 33.96 -4.30
N ARG A 451 12.35 33.75 -4.91
CA ARG A 451 12.75 34.45 -6.14
C ARG A 451 12.41 33.57 -7.33
N VAL A 452 11.68 34.12 -8.28
CA VAL A 452 11.10 33.37 -9.40
C VAL A 452 11.55 34.00 -10.71
N GLU A 453 12.17 33.19 -11.56
CA GLU A 453 12.53 33.49 -12.94
C GLU A 453 11.44 32.89 -13.85
N GLY A 454 10.75 33.74 -14.61
CA GLY A 454 9.67 33.35 -15.52
C GLY A 454 10.16 32.73 -16.82
N ALA A 455 9.29 31.96 -17.48
CA ALA A 455 9.59 31.30 -18.75
C ALA A 455 9.76 32.31 -19.90
N PRO A 456 10.76 32.15 -20.80
CA PRO A 456 11.01 33.11 -21.88
C PRO A 456 9.99 33.00 -23.02
N ASP A 457 9.25 31.90 -23.11
CA ASP A 457 8.32 31.59 -24.19
C ASP A 457 6.91 32.15 -23.98
N GLY A 458 6.62 32.71 -22.80
CA GLY A 458 5.34 33.37 -22.53
C GLY A 458 5.12 33.67 -21.04
N GLU A 459 4.08 34.44 -20.75
CA GLU A 459 3.64 34.68 -19.38
C GLU A 459 3.09 33.41 -18.71
N ARG A 460 3.15 33.35 -17.38
CA ARG A 460 2.61 32.26 -16.54
C ARG A 460 2.02 32.82 -15.25
N THR A 461 1.11 32.08 -14.64
CA THR A 461 0.66 32.35 -13.27
C THR A 461 1.15 31.22 -12.36
N LEU A 462 2.07 31.55 -11.44
CA LEU A 462 2.63 30.59 -10.49
C LEU A 462 1.82 30.59 -9.18
N THR A 463 1.44 29.41 -8.73
CA THR A 463 0.88 29.16 -7.39
C THR A 463 1.98 28.63 -6.48
N ILE A 464 2.27 29.33 -5.39
CA ILE A 464 3.23 28.91 -4.36
C ILE A 464 2.43 28.34 -3.18
N GLU A 465 2.62 27.06 -2.90
CA GLU A 465 2.13 26.38 -1.70
C GLU A 465 3.22 26.47 -0.62
N HIS A 466 3.02 27.40 0.32
CA HIS A 466 3.92 27.63 1.43
C HIS A 466 3.51 26.75 2.62
N PRO A 467 4.42 25.92 3.17
CA PRO A 467 4.10 25.04 4.29
C PRO A 467 3.82 25.86 5.55
N ARG A 468 2.70 25.58 6.21
CA ARG A 468 2.36 26.17 7.52
C ARG A 468 2.94 25.32 8.63
N GLN A 469 3.46 25.98 9.65
CA GLN A 469 4.01 25.31 10.83
C GLN A 469 3.22 25.66 12.07
N ASP A 470 3.01 24.68 12.94
CA ASP A 470 2.33 24.88 14.21
C ASP A 470 3.02 25.95 15.06
N GLY A 471 2.20 26.84 15.62
CA GLY A 471 2.65 27.96 16.45
C GLY A 471 3.23 29.15 15.67
N TRP A 472 3.38 29.09 14.34
CA TRP A 472 3.73 30.24 13.52
C TRP A 472 2.47 30.90 12.94
N ALA A 473 2.35 32.22 13.10
CA ALA A 473 1.32 33.03 12.51
C ALA A 473 1.83 33.67 11.21
N LEU A 474 1.09 33.52 10.12
CA LEU A 474 1.37 34.20 8.85
C LEU A 474 1.00 35.68 8.99
N GLU A 475 1.98 36.57 8.85
CA GLU A 475 1.81 38.02 8.99
C GLU A 475 1.55 38.68 7.62
N SER A 476 2.34 38.34 6.61
CA SER A 476 2.20 38.93 5.27
C SER A 476 2.89 38.09 4.19
N PRO A 477 2.45 38.17 2.92
CA PRO A 477 1.19 38.77 2.48
C PRO A 477 -0.01 37.89 2.87
N ALA A 478 -1.23 38.42 2.67
CA ALA A 478 -2.43 37.61 2.82
C ALA A 478 -2.45 36.50 1.74
N PRO A 479 -2.71 35.23 2.10
CA PRO A 479 -2.79 34.15 1.15
C PRO A 479 -4.10 34.21 0.36
N VAL A 480 -4.11 33.64 -0.84
CA VAL A 480 -5.32 33.50 -1.67
C VAL A 480 -6.29 32.51 -1.03
N ASP A 481 -5.76 31.38 -0.55
CA ASP A 481 -6.48 30.43 0.28
C ASP A 481 -5.53 29.75 1.28
N THR A 482 -6.10 29.16 2.32
CA THR A 482 -5.37 28.49 3.38
C THR A 482 -5.95 27.10 3.59
N ARG A 483 -5.07 26.09 3.57
CA ARG A 483 -5.37 24.72 3.96
C ARG A 483 -4.83 24.44 5.36
N LEU A 484 -5.06 23.21 5.85
CA LEU A 484 -4.65 22.81 7.19
C LEU A 484 -3.14 23.01 7.41
N ASP A 485 -2.33 22.58 6.43
CA ASP A 485 -0.88 22.48 6.47
C ASP A 485 -0.17 23.42 5.48
N ALA A 486 -0.90 24.24 4.73
CA ALA A 486 -0.34 25.10 3.70
C ALA A 486 -1.12 26.40 3.48
N ALA A 487 -0.43 27.42 2.99
CA ALA A 487 -1.01 28.66 2.51
C ALA A 487 -0.65 28.85 1.03
N HIS A 488 -1.61 29.24 0.20
CA HIS A 488 -1.44 29.37 -1.25
C HIS A 488 -1.33 30.84 -1.66
N PHE A 489 -0.33 31.15 -2.47
CA PHE A 489 -0.09 32.48 -3.04
C PHE A 489 -0.06 32.42 -4.56
N ARG A 490 -0.67 33.39 -5.25
CA ARG A 490 -0.58 33.50 -6.71
C ARG A 490 0.35 34.63 -7.12
N LEU A 491 1.21 34.37 -8.09
CA LEU A 491 2.19 35.30 -8.62
C LEU A 491 2.14 35.30 -10.15
N ALA A 492 1.76 36.43 -10.74
CA ALA A 492 1.81 36.61 -12.19
C ALA A 492 3.26 36.84 -12.65
N LEU A 493 3.72 36.06 -13.61
CA LEU A 493 5.08 36.07 -14.16
C LEU A 493 5.03 36.52 -15.62
N PRO A 494 5.60 37.70 -15.96
CA PRO A 494 5.81 38.08 -17.36
C PRO A 494 6.81 37.14 -18.05
N ALA A 495 6.74 37.08 -19.38
CA ALA A 495 7.68 36.30 -20.19
C ALA A 495 9.13 36.74 -19.91
N GLY A 496 9.98 35.80 -19.47
CA GLY A 496 11.39 36.01 -19.11
C GLY A 496 11.63 36.95 -17.91
N GLY A 497 10.58 37.39 -17.23
CA GLY A 497 10.69 38.36 -16.13
C GLY A 497 11.00 37.72 -14.78
N GLU A 498 11.63 38.49 -13.89
CA GLU A 498 11.84 38.10 -12.50
C GLU A 498 10.76 38.69 -11.58
N ARG A 499 10.36 37.89 -10.57
CA ARG A 499 9.46 38.30 -9.49
C ARG A 499 9.93 37.72 -8.16
N ALA A 500 9.54 38.36 -7.07
CA ALA A 500 9.80 37.85 -5.73
C ALA A 500 8.53 37.87 -4.88
N LEU A 501 8.37 36.85 -4.04
CA LEU A 501 7.36 36.77 -3.00
C LEU A 501 8.07 36.64 -1.64
N GLU A 502 7.76 37.53 -0.70
CA GLU A 502 8.28 37.48 0.66
C GLU A 502 7.19 37.06 1.63
N VAL A 503 7.28 35.85 2.17
CA VAL A 503 6.35 35.33 3.17
C VAL A 503 6.94 35.54 4.56
N VAL A 504 6.24 36.30 5.40
CA VAL A 504 6.64 36.67 6.76
C VAL A 504 5.76 35.94 7.75
N GLU A 505 6.40 35.20 8.65
CA GLU A 505 5.76 34.49 9.73
C GLU A 505 6.34 34.92 11.07
N THR A 506 5.51 34.97 12.10
CA THR A 506 5.92 35.30 13.46
C THR A 506 5.49 34.25 14.45
N ARG A 507 6.30 34.06 15.51
CA ARG A 507 5.95 33.18 16.63
C ARG A 507 6.43 33.79 17.93
N PRO A 508 5.54 34.01 18.92
CA PRO A 508 5.98 34.38 20.25
C PRO A 508 6.72 33.22 20.92
N ARG A 509 7.81 33.52 21.60
CA ARG A 509 8.60 32.58 22.38
C ARG A 509 8.88 33.20 23.75
N GLU A 510 8.50 32.49 24.80
CA GLU A 510 8.92 32.85 26.16
C GLU A 510 10.24 32.15 26.49
N ARG A 511 11.23 32.92 26.95
CA ARG A 511 12.53 32.43 27.42
C ARG A 511 12.75 32.87 28.86
N ARG A 512 13.09 31.94 29.74
CA ARG A 512 13.42 32.22 31.15
C ARG A 512 14.91 32.00 31.39
N VAL A 513 15.56 32.98 31.99
CA VAL A 513 17.00 32.99 32.26
C VAL A 513 17.24 33.39 33.71
N VAL A 514 18.04 32.61 34.43
CA VAL A 514 18.44 32.95 35.81
C VAL A 514 19.63 33.91 35.75
N LEU A 515 19.48 35.11 36.32
CA LEU A 515 20.48 36.19 36.25
C LEU A 515 21.65 36.01 37.24
N LEU A 516 21.47 35.18 38.27
CA LEU A 516 22.43 35.06 39.38
C LEU A 516 23.82 34.56 38.92
N ASP A 517 23.82 33.63 37.96
CA ASP A 517 25.02 32.92 37.52
C ASP A 517 25.49 33.34 36.12
N LEU A 518 24.86 34.37 35.53
CA LEU A 518 25.30 34.88 34.22
C LEU A 518 26.66 35.59 34.34
N ASP A 519 27.49 35.35 33.33
CA ASP A 519 28.74 36.07 33.14
C ASP A 519 28.50 37.50 32.61
N VAL A 520 29.58 38.28 32.61
CA VAL A 520 29.55 39.69 32.17
C VAL A 520 29.14 39.79 30.70
N ASP A 521 29.64 38.90 29.84
CA ASP A 521 29.41 38.99 28.40
C ASP A 521 27.94 38.73 28.04
N THR A 522 27.31 37.74 28.68
CA THR A 522 25.89 37.43 28.51
C THR A 522 25.00 38.55 29.03
N LEU A 523 25.35 39.16 30.17
CA LEU A 523 24.62 40.32 30.70
C LEU A 523 24.73 41.53 29.75
N VAL A 524 25.90 41.76 29.15
CA VAL A 524 26.11 42.80 28.13
C VAL A 524 25.32 42.50 26.86
N GLN A 525 25.22 41.24 26.43
CA GLN A 525 24.39 40.86 25.28
C GLN A 525 22.92 41.18 25.55
N TRP A 526 22.41 40.87 26.74
CA TRP A 526 21.03 41.17 27.12
C TRP A 526 20.76 42.67 27.26
N SER A 527 21.72 43.46 27.77
CA SER A 527 21.54 44.91 27.88
C SER A 527 21.41 45.58 26.50
N ARG A 528 22.16 45.09 25.50
CA ARG A 528 22.08 45.61 24.11
C ARG A 528 20.71 45.42 23.45
N VAL A 529 19.95 44.41 23.86
CA VAL A 529 18.64 44.06 23.28
C VAL A 529 17.48 44.40 24.23
N ALA A 530 17.73 45.12 25.30
CA ALA A 530 16.71 45.53 26.26
C ALA A 530 15.67 46.46 25.59
N PRO A 531 14.37 46.12 25.64
CA PRO A 531 13.34 46.90 24.96
C PRO A 531 12.94 48.18 25.71
N ASP A 532 13.22 48.25 27.02
CA ASP A 532 12.83 49.34 27.91
C ASP A 532 13.99 49.83 28.79
N SER A 533 13.92 51.09 29.22
CA SER A 533 14.98 51.75 30.00
C SER A 533 15.16 51.19 31.41
N ARG A 534 14.12 50.58 32.01
CA ARG A 534 14.21 49.99 33.36
C ARG A 534 15.04 48.71 33.31
N SER A 535 14.77 47.83 32.35
CA SER A 535 15.53 46.60 32.12
C SER A 535 16.97 46.90 31.73
N LEU A 536 17.20 47.89 30.86
CA LEU A 536 18.55 48.34 30.49
C LEU A 536 19.36 48.77 31.72
N ALA A 537 18.82 49.71 32.51
CA ALA A 537 19.52 50.25 33.67
C ALA A 537 19.82 49.18 34.74
N LEU A 538 18.94 48.19 34.90
CA LEU A 538 19.18 47.07 35.81
C LEU A 538 20.30 46.16 35.30
N LEU A 539 20.28 45.79 34.02
CA LEU A 539 21.30 44.92 33.42
C LEU A 539 22.67 45.60 33.42
N GLU A 540 22.76 46.89 33.12
CA GLU A 540 23.99 47.68 33.22
C GLU A 540 24.53 47.73 34.65
N ALA A 541 23.66 47.93 35.65
CA ALA A 541 24.08 47.88 37.04
C ALA A 541 24.60 46.49 37.47
N LEU A 542 24.01 45.41 36.94
CA LEU A 542 24.49 44.05 37.17
C LEU A 542 25.82 43.78 36.47
N VAL A 543 26.04 44.32 35.27
CA VAL A 543 27.32 44.26 34.55
C VAL A 543 28.43 44.89 35.39
N GLU A 544 28.21 46.09 35.92
CA GLU A 544 29.20 46.79 36.75
C GLU A 544 29.50 46.05 38.06
N LEU A 545 28.45 45.61 38.78
CA LEU A 545 28.64 44.80 39.99
C LEU A 545 29.40 43.50 39.71
N ARG A 546 29.14 42.86 38.56
CA ARG A 546 29.82 41.63 38.15
C ARG A 546 31.28 41.88 37.79
N ARG A 547 31.59 42.99 37.12
CA ARG A 547 32.97 43.41 36.83
C ARG A 547 33.76 43.64 38.11
N GLU A 548 33.20 44.38 39.06
CA GLU A 548 33.83 44.59 40.38
C GLU A 548 34.05 43.27 41.12
N LEU A 549 33.09 42.35 41.05
CA LEU A 549 33.19 41.04 41.70
C LEU A 549 34.30 40.18 41.08
N VAL A 550 34.41 40.16 39.74
CA VAL A 550 35.48 39.46 39.03
C VAL A 550 36.84 40.06 39.38
N GLU A 551 36.94 41.39 39.43
CA GLU A 551 38.18 42.09 39.81
C GLU A 551 38.59 41.78 41.26
N ALA A 552 37.66 41.89 42.21
CA ALA A 552 37.93 41.62 43.63
C ALA A 552 38.36 40.16 43.86
N ARG A 553 37.73 39.20 43.16
CA ARG A 553 38.13 37.78 43.18
C ARG A 553 39.53 37.56 42.59
N ALA A 554 39.86 38.23 41.48
CA ALA A 554 41.19 38.16 40.89
C ALA A 554 42.27 38.75 41.82
N GLN A 555 41.97 39.86 42.51
CA GLN A 555 42.87 40.47 43.50
C GLN A 555 43.07 39.55 44.71
N ALA A 556 41.99 38.96 45.26
CA ALA A 556 42.08 38.01 46.36
C ALA A 556 42.93 36.77 46.00
N ALA A 557 42.72 36.19 44.82
CA ALA A 557 43.51 35.07 44.32
C ALA A 557 44.97 35.45 44.02
N GLY A 558 45.24 36.71 43.66
CA GLY A 558 46.59 37.26 43.54
C GLY A 558 47.30 37.34 44.90
N LEU A 559 46.60 37.84 45.91
CA LEU A 559 47.12 37.95 47.28
C LEU A 559 47.36 36.57 47.91
N GLU A 560 46.48 35.59 47.68
CA GLU A 560 46.66 34.22 48.15
C GLU A 560 47.89 33.52 47.55
N ARG A 561 48.15 33.75 46.25
CA ARG A 561 49.39 33.31 45.60
C ARG A 561 50.61 33.98 46.23
N ARG A 562 50.57 35.30 46.43
CA ARG A 562 51.66 36.05 47.09
C ARG A 562 51.91 35.56 48.51
N GLU A 563 50.87 35.30 49.30
CA GLU A 563 51.00 34.70 50.64
C GLU A 563 51.71 33.34 50.58
N SER A 564 51.33 32.49 49.62
CA SER A 564 51.95 31.18 49.42
C SER A 564 53.43 31.28 49.07
N ASP A 565 53.79 32.21 48.17
CA ASP A 565 55.17 32.46 47.77
C ASP A 565 56.02 32.96 48.95
N LEU A 566 55.49 33.91 49.73
CA LEU A 566 56.14 34.44 50.94
C LEU A 566 56.34 33.36 52.01
N ILE A 567 55.35 32.51 52.26
CA ILE A 567 55.45 31.39 53.22
C ILE A 567 56.55 30.41 52.78
N ASN A 568 56.64 30.10 51.50
CA ASN A 568 57.67 29.20 50.97
C ASN A 568 59.07 29.84 51.05
N GLU A 569 59.19 31.13 50.74
CA GLU A 569 60.44 31.88 50.91
C GLU A 569 60.89 31.89 52.39
N GLN A 570 59.96 32.17 53.31
CA GLN A 570 60.23 32.16 54.75
C GLN A 570 60.72 30.79 55.24
N LYS A 571 60.02 29.70 54.89
CA LYS A 571 60.41 28.32 55.24
C LYS A 571 61.84 28.01 54.76
N ARG A 572 62.14 28.33 53.51
CA ARG A 572 63.48 28.14 52.93
C ARG A 572 64.54 28.94 53.70
N LEU A 573 64.26 30.19 54.06
CA LEU A 573 65.20 31.02 54.81
C LEU A 573 65.41 30.51 56.24
N VAL A 574 64.34 30.09 56.92
CA VAL A 574 64.40 29.49 58.27
C VAL A 574 65.20 28.19 58.26
N GLU A 575 64.97 27.30 57.29
CA GLU A 575 65.76 26.06 57.12
C GLU A 575 67.26 26.35 56.94
N ILE A 576 67.60 27.33 56.09
CA ILE A 576 69.00 27.76 55.88
C ILE A 576 69.60 28.33 57.18
N LEU A 577 68.85 29.14 57.92
CA LEU A 577 69.28 29.72 59.20
C LEU A 577 69.52 28.65 60.28
N VAL A 578 68.69 27.60 60.32
CA VAL A 578 68.87 26.46 61.24
C VAL A 578 70.09 25.62 60.85
N ALA A 579 70.35 25.44 59.55
CA ALA A 579 71.50 24.67 59.07
C ALA A 579 72.86 25.39 59.25
N LEU A 580 72.88 26.72 59.36
CA LEU A 580 74.09 27.54 59.44
C LEU A 580 74.05 28.50 60.65
N PRO A 581 74.38 28.04 61.87
CA PRO A 581 74.23 28.83 63.10
C PRO A 581 75.33 29.88 63.34
N GLN A 582 76.29 30.05 62.43
CA GLN A 582 77.38 31.02 62.64
C GLN A 582 76.91 32.46 62.38
N ALA A 583 77.28 33.36 63.29
CA ALA A 583 76.98 34.78 63.22
C ALA A 583 77.89 35.49 62.20
N ASP A 584 77.52 35.40 60.92
CA ASP A 584 78.13 36.14 59.83
C ASP A 584 77.15 37.16 59.22
N ALA A 585 77.67 38.06 58.39
CA ALA A 585 76.87 39.12 57.76
C ALA A 585 75.75 38.59 56.84
N ALA A 586 75.82 37.33 56.40
CA ALA A 586 74.80 36.71 55.55
C ALA A 586 73.63 36.18 56.37
N THR A 587 73.90 35.59 57.55
CA THR A 587 72.89 35.13 58.52
C THR A 587 72.04 36.31 59.04
N GLU A 588 72.65 37.45 59.34
CA GLU A 588 71.92 38.66 59.76
C GLU A 588 70.99 39.21 58.67
N ARG A 589 71.44 39.24 57.40
CA ARG A 589 70.57 39.65 56.27
C ARG A 589 69.38 38.71 56.07
N ARG A 590 69.56 37.41 56.27
CA ARG A 590 68.48 36.42 56.16
C ARG A 590 67.46 36.58 57.29
N ARG A 591 67.91 36.85 58.52
CA ARG A 591 67.02 37.17 59.66
C ARG A 591 66.19 38.41 59.38
N ALA A 592 66.81 39.50 58.93
CA ALA A 592 66.12 40.72 58.53
C ALA A 592 65.10 40.48 57.39
N ARG A 593 65.40 39.59 56.43
CA ARG A 593 64.43 39.21 55.37
C ARG A 593 63.27 38.39 55.92
N VAL A 594 63.49 37.49 56.88
CA VAL A 594 62.41 36.74 57.54
C VAL A 594 61.47 37.69 58.28
N GLU A 595 62.00 38.66 59.03
CA GLU A 595 61.20 39.68 59.71
C GLU A 595 60.41 40.54 58.70
N ALA A 596 61.04 40.97 57.60
CA ALA A 596 60.35 41.69 56.53
C ALA A 596 59.24 40.85 55.87
N ILE A 597 59.45 39.54 55.68
CA ILE A 597 58.42 38.62 55.14
C ILE A 597 57.25 38.51 56.12
N GLU A 598 57.47 38.50 57.44
CA GLU A 598 56.38 38.48 58.42
C GLU A 598 55.49 39.74 58.33
N GLU A 599 56.11 40.91 58.13
CA GLU A 599 55.39 42.16 57.90
C GLU A 599 54.60 42.12 56.58
N GLU A 600 55.23 41.68 55.47
CA GLU A 600 54.59 41.54 54.16
C GLU A 600 53.43 40.53 54.19
N LEU A 601 53.58 39.41 54.92
CA LEU A 601 52.54 38.40 55.09
C LEU A 601 51.38 38.93 55.92
N GLY A 602 51.67 39.70 56.98
CA GLY A 602 50.67 40.39 57.78
C GLY A 602 49.88 41.41 56.95
N GLN A 603 50.53 42.14 56.05
CA GLN A 603 49.88 43.07 55.13
C GLN A 603 49.02 42.33 54.09
N ALA A 604 49.57 41.33 53.40
CA ALA A 604 48.86 40.56 52.37
C ALA A 604 47.58 39.90 52.93
N ARG A 605 47.64 39.36 54.17
CA ARG A 605 46.47 38.78 54.85
C ARG A 605 45.37 39.80 55.14
N ARG A 606 45.74 41.00 55.61
CA ARG A 606 44.78 42.08 55.86
C ARG A 606 44.12 42.54 54.56
N GLU A 607 44.92 42.69 53.49
CA GLU A 607 44.41 43.05 52.16
C GLU A 607 43.48 41.96 51.61
N ARG A 608 43.83 40.67 51.75
CA ARG A 608 42.98 39.57 51.31
C ARG A 608 41.67 39.51 52.09
N GLU A 609 41.71 39.68 53.41
CA GLU A 609 40.50 39.73 54.25
C GLU A 609 39.60 40.91 53.85
N ALA A 610 40.19 42.08 53.54
CA ALA A 610 39.44 43.22 53.01
C ALA A 610 38.79 42.90 51.65
N GLN A 611 39.49 42.19 50.75
CA GLN A 611 38.93 41.75 49.47
C GLN A 611 37.81 40.72 49.64
N HIS A 612 37.93 39.76 50.56
CA HIS A 612 36.84 38.83 50.87
C HIS A 612 35.61 39.55 51.42
N LYS A 613 35.78 40.50 52.35
CA LYS A 613 34.67 41.35 52.82
C LYS A 613 34.03 42.16 51.68
N ARG A 614 34.85 42.65 50.74
CA ARG A 614 34.36 43.33 49.54
C ARG A 614 33.57 42.40 48.63
N ILE A 615 34.04 41.17 48.42
CA ILE A 615 33.33 40.13 47.66
C ILE A 615 31.96 39.83 48.29
N ASP A 616 31.91 39.57 49.60
CA ASP A 616 30.65 39.31 50.32
C ASP A 616 29.67 40.48 50.19
N THR A 617 30.18 41.71 50.28
CA THR A 617 29.39 42.93 50.11
C THR A 617 28.85 43.06 48.69
N LEU A 618 29.67 42.79 47.68
CA LEU A 618 29.27 42.84 46.27
C LEU A 618 28.23 41.74 45.95
N GLU A 619 28.40 40.53 46.49
CA GLU A 619 27.42 39.46 46.34
C GLU A 619 26.08 39.79 47.02
N ALA A 620 26.11 40.39 48.21
CA ALA A 620 24.90 40.87 48.88
C ALA A 620 24.19 41.95 48.05
N ARG A 621 24.94 42.91 47.49
CA ARG A 621 24.39 43.95 46.61
C ARG A 621 23.76 43.38 45.33
N VAL A 622 24.36 42.35 44.73
CA VAL A 622 23.77 41.64 43.59
C VAL A 622 22.44 41.00 43.98
N ARG A 623 22.39 40.26 45.10
CA ARG A 623 21.15 39.60 45.57
C ARG A 623 20.06 40.61 45.93
N GLU A 624 20.41 41.71 46.60
CA GLU A 624 19.49 42.78 46.96
C GLU A 624 18.88 43.43 45.71
N ARG A 625 19.72 43.74 44.72
CA ARG A 625 19.28 44.35 43.47
C ARG A 625 18.33 43.44 42.68
N LEU A 626 18.54 42.13 42.73
CA LEU A 626 17.67 41.13 42.09
C LEU A 626 16.36 40.86 42.86
N ARG A 627 16.31 41.13 44.18
CA ARG A 627 15.09 41.05 45.01
C ARG A 627 14.25 42.32 44.94
N GLY A 628 14.89 43.48 44.81
CA GLY A 628 14.23 44.78 44.69
C GLY A 628 13.43 44.99 43.39
N THR A 629 13.41 44.00 42.48
CA THR A 629 12.62 44.04 41.24
C THR A 629 11.27 43.34 41.34
N GLY A 630 10.95 42.73 42.49
CA GLY A 630 9.66 42.07 42.76
C GLY A 630 8.50 43.00 43.17
N GLY A 631 8.56 44.29 42.82
CA GLY A 631 7.56 45.31 43.13
C GLY A 631 6.98 45.99 41.90
#